data_AF-A0A7W4GP92-F1
#
_entry.id   AF-A0A7W4GP92-F1
#
_cell.length_a   1.000
_cell.length_b   1.000
_cell.length_c   1.000
_cell.angle_alpha   90.00
_cell.angle_beta   90.00
_cell.angle_gamma   90.00
#
_symmetry.space_group_name_H-M   'P 1'
#
loop_
_entity.id
_entity.type
_entity.pdbx_description
1 polymer ?
#
loop_
_entity_poly.entity_id
_entity_poly.type
_entity_poly.pdbx_seq_one_letter_code
_entity_poly.pdbx_strand_id
1 'polypeptide(L)'
;MVLNPTGRDIQLTSLLRISDTILGEADIIITANNEILLPKESTLSLLSSVVTQEGIGKLNDTTDDEMLSQHHFESVGLGLSFDFSSLECIVTVPPEFSLTQQLSMNGADDFYNYAEPSLFSGYVNFALSANESQYVDQNSSRQDLYRGQFDSALNIGFLNFEYESYLENSSSQDSRYVREGSRLNIDFAEQGTRLVLGDMYNSGQSFQDSTDILGIGLTRDFTLIPTRNARPRANQSFTLQRASNVDVYIDGIAVQRLTLGAGSYNLSDIPLAQGSNDIVLVITDRSGNEERIEFSIATGNDLLNSGEFEYSIMYGAPSELQNGQLEYLTDERILHGYIDVGISPWLTLGTNLQTREDLYQYGATALFASTWGVTELTASRSEHPTFGTGDAYKFAFDAEFSNTNTLSPQLSVSYEYLDNNFTGVSGFDASDIDIDINLTTHYVSAFSSIYLGQSLRAAMTLNYRSGVDKENDYWLISPSLSDGLFDTPATWSARVNYRHNATEADDISTTVTISWPLSRQTRVVGRYTTELNEAALDYSYQNNIGNTGGMSAFASVITNEETDADMDAGINYTANRYELNATHASRLEDISGETRNHSTDVTISSALAFAGSSVTLGRPVREAFAIVSKHESLAKNDVAVDPTKDGEYARVYLKGGASAMVPDLVAYNGQVVGYEVDNLPPGYDLGDGAFWIKPGYKRGFQLQIGSDAVLTVIGKLFDRQSNNPISLVAGVAHYLGDAKQLPIDFFTNRNGIFAISGLKPGKYQLVLDTKEQESVIITLSERSDNLIRLGDVYVE
;
A
#
# COMPACT_ATOMS: atom_id res chain seq x y z
N MET A 1 10.40 45.25 -27.88
CA MET A 1 11.66 44.60 -27.45
C MET A 1 12.01 43.60 -28.54
N VAL A 2 13.25 43.55 -29.03
CA VAL A 2 13.63 42.57 -30.07
C VAL A 2 13.85 41.23 -29.34
N LEU A 3 13.00 40.23 -29.59
CA LEU A 3 13.14 38.89 -28.99
C LEU A 3 14.41 38.20 -29.52
N ASN A 4 14.68 38.30 -30.83
CA ASN A 4 15.79 37.63 -31.48
C ASN A 4 16.82 38.64 -31.98
N PRO A 5 17.90 38.91 -31.21
CA PRO A 5 18.94 39.86 -31.62
C PRO A 5 19.90 39.27 -32.68
N THR A 6 19.79 37.99 -33.02
CA THR A 6 20.78 37.26 -33.85
C THR A 6 20.50 37.35 -35.35
N GLY A 7 19.26 37.70 -35.74
CA GLY A 7 18.84 37.76 -37.15
C GLY A 7 18.77 36.39 -37.84
N ARG A 8 18.72 35.29 -37.08
CA ARG A 8 18.58 33.90 -37.55
C ARG A 8 17.62 33.17 -36.62
N ASP A 9 16.94 32.14 -37.10
CA ASP A 9 16.06 31.35 -36.24
C ASP A 9 16.86 30.66 -35.12
N ILE A 10 16.38 30.78 -33.89
CA ILE A 10 16.97 30.17 -32.71
C ILE A 10 16.05 29.03 -32.29
N GLN A 11 16.56 27.81 -32.32
CA GLN A 11 15.90 26.65 -31.78
C GLN A 11 16.44 26.39 -30.38
N LEU A 12 15.55 26.26 -29.40
CA LEU A 12 15.91 25.97 -28.02
C LEU A 12 14.77 25.22 -27.35
N THR A 13 15.10 24.37 -26.39
CA THR A 13 14.10 23.72 -25.53
C THR A 13 13.79 24.66 -24.37
N SER A 14 12.50 24.94 -24.16
CA SER A 14 12.01 25.86 -23.13
C SER A 14 10.93 25.18 -22.30
N LEU A 15 10.81 25.56 -21.04
CA LEU A 15 9.69 25.11 -20.21
C LEU A 15 8.41 25.83 -20.65
N LEU A 16 7.39 25.04 -20.99
CA LEU A 16 6.05 25.54 -21.27
C LEU A 16 5.28 25.64 -19.94
N ARG A 17 4.79 26.83 -19.62
CA ARG A 17 4.10 27.13 -18.35
C ARG A 17 2.72 27.72 -18.58
N ILE A 18 1.83 27.47 -17.62
CA ILE A 18 0.62 28.28 -17.43
C ILE A 18 0.65 28.81 -16.00
N SER A 19 0.65 30.14 -15.86
CA SER A 19 0.82 30.79 -14.56
C SER A 19 2.07 30.26 -13.84
N ASP A 20 1.94 29.72 -12.63
CA ASP A 20 3.06 29.16 -11.87
C ASP A 20 3.33 27.67 -12.14
N THR A 21 2.53 26.99 -12.97
CA THR A 21 2.63 25.54 -13.21
C THR A 21 3.43 25.23 -14.48
N ILE A 22 4.42 24.33 -14.37
CA ILE A 22 5.19 23.79 -15.51
C ILE A 22 4.41 22.62 -16.11
N LEU A 23 4.16 22.67 -17.42
CA LEU A 23 3.48 21.60 -18.15
C LEU A 23 4.45 20.56 -18.71
N GLY A 24 5.67 20.99 -19.02
CA GLY A 24 6.73 20.17 -19.59
C GLY A 24 7.72 21.01 -20.40
N GLU A 25 8.63 20.33 -21.07
CA GLU A 25 9.57 20.93 -22.01
C GLU A 25 8.96 20.96 -23.41
N ALA A 26 9.12 22.08 -24.12
CA ALA A 26 8.71 22.25 -25.50
C ALA A 26 9.88 22.79 -26.32
N ASP A 27 10.11 22.19 -27.48
CA ASP A 27 11.01 22.76 -28.47
C ASP A 27 10.38 24.00 -29.06
N ILE A 28 11.08 25.13 -28.96
CA ILE A 28 10.58 26.40 -29.48
C ILE A 28 11.52 26.91 -30.57
N ILE A 29 10.94 27.55 -31.59
CA ILE A 29 11.68 28.29 -32.60
C ILE A 29 11.34 29.76 -32.45
N ILE A 30 12.33 30.57 -32.11
CA ILE A 30 12.21 32.03 -32.15
C ILE A 30 12.75 32.50 -33.50
N THR A 31 11.84 32.88 -34.40
CA THR A 31 12.21 33.24 -35.78
C THR A 31 13.04 34.53 -35.83
N ALA A 32 13.74 34.75 -36.93
CA ALA A 32 14.46 36.00 -37.20
C ALA A 32 13.56 37.25 -37.15
N ASN A 33 12.24 37.07 -37.31
CA ASN A 33 11.23 38.13 -37.24
C ASN A 33 10.61 38.31 -35.85
N ASN A 34 11.12 37.63 -34.82
CA ASN A 34 10.61 37.65 -33.44
C ASN A 34 9.28 36.92 -33.23
N GLU A 35 8.94 35.96 -34.08
CA GLU A 35 7.77 35.09 -33.86
C GLU A 35 8.20 33.84 -33.08
N ILE A 36 7.35 33.40 -32.16
CA ILE A 36 7.54 32.15 -31.42
C ILE A 36 6.71 31.08 -32.12
N LEU A 37 7.35 30.00 -32.52
CA LEU A 37 6.72 28.83 -33.12
C LEU A 37 6.91 27.62 -32.21
N LEU A 38 5.83 26.88 -32.02
CA LEU A 38 5.74 25.69 -31.19
C LEU A 38 5.22 24.50 -32.01
N PRO A 39 5.80 23.29 -31.92
CA PRO A 39 5.27 22.12 -32.61
C PRO A 39 3.86 21.80 -32.14
N LYS A 40 2.92 21.70 -33.07
CA LYS A 40 1.48 21.65 -32.80
C LYS A 40 1.09 20.44 -31.97
N GLU A 41 1.54 19.24 -32.35
CA GLU A 41 1.15 17.99 -31.70
C GLU A 41 1.62 17.92 -30.23
N SER A 42 2.90 18.20 -29.97
CA SER A 42 3.45 18.20 -28.61
C SER A 42 2.83 19.29 -27.75
N THR A 43 2.59 20.47 -28.32
CA THR A 43 1.99 21.60 -27.61
C THR A 43 0.54 21.34 -27.22
N LEU A 44 -0.27 20.78 -28.12
CA LEU A 44 -1.65 20.40 -27.82
C LEU A 44 -1.70 19.28 -26.76
N SER A 45 -0.76 18.32 -26.82
CA SER A 45 -0.62 17.27 -25.82
C SER A 45 -0.33 17.86 -24.42
N LEU A 46 0.67 18.75 -24.30
CA LEU A 46 1.02 19.41 -23.04
C LEU A 46 -0.14 20.25 -22.48
N LEU A 47 -0.87 20.97 -23.35
CA LEU A 47 -2.01 21.80 -22.95
C LEU A 47 -3.26 20.99 -22.59
N SER A 48 -3.39 19.74 -23.04
CA SER A 48 -4.59 18.92 -22.78
C SER A 48 -4.86 18.64 -21.29
N SER A 49 -3.82 18.72 -20.45
CA SER A 49 -3.87 18.52 -19.00
C SER A 49 -4.47 19.71 -18.21
N VAL A 50 -4.61 20.85 -18.87
CA VAL A 50 -4.86 22.16 -18.24
C VAL A 50 -5.87 23.01 -19.00
N VAL A 51 -6.04 22.76 -20.31
CA VAL A 51 -7.02 23.42 -21.18
C VAL A 51 -8.13 22.45 -21.52
N THR A 52 -9.38 22.92 -21.44
CA THR A 52 -10.57 22.13 -21.81
C THR A 52 -10.49 21.59 -23.24
N GLN A 53 -11.16 20.46 -23.52
CA GLN A 53 -11.23 19.90 -24.87
C GLN A 53 -11.79 20.90 -25.90
N GLU A 54 -12.68 21.81 -25.49
CA GLU A 54 -13.17 22.88 -26.35
C GLU A 54 -12.06 23.86 -26.75
N GLY A 55 -11.21 24.28 -25.81
CA GLY A 55 -10.08 25.16 -26.08
C GLY A 55 -9.00 24.50 -26.95
N ILE A 56 -8.69 23.23 -26.68
CA ILE A 56 -7.75 22.43 -27.50
C ILE A 56 -8.27 22.23 -28.92
N GLY A 57 -9.56 21.89 -29.08
CA GLY A 57 -10.18 21.73 -30.39
C GLY A 57 -10.13 23.02 -31.20
N LYS A 58 -10.48 24.15 -30.59
CA LYS A 58 -10.38 25.47 -31.24
C LYS A 58 -8.96 25.80 -31.67
N LEU A 59 -7.96 25.56 -30.81
CA LEU A 59 -6.55 25.83 -31.14
C LEU A 59 -6.05 24.90 -32.25
N ASN A 60 -6.44 23.63 -32.24
CA ASN A 60 -6.11 22.67 -33.28
C ASN A 60 -6.66 23.09 -34.65
N ASP A 61 -7.84 23.69 -34.69
CA ASP A 61 -8.51 24.10 -35.93
C ASP A 61 -8.01 25.44 -36.50
N THR A 62 -7.06 26.11 -35.83
CA THR A 62 -6.52 27.41 -36.28
C THR A 62 -5.63 27.33 -37.52
N THR A 63 -4.99 26.19 -37.76
CA THR A 63 -4.08 25.98 -38.89
C THR A 63 -3.93 24.50 -39.21
N ASP A 64 -3.70 24.15 -40.46
CA ASP A 64 -3.29 22.80 -40.89
C ASP A 64 -1.76 22.59 -40.82
N ASP A 65 -1.01 23.64 -40.47
CA ASP A 65 0.46 23.60 -40.32
C ASP A 65 0.90 22.81 -39.08
N GLU A 66 2.12 22.26 -39.10
CA GLU A 66 2.72 21.51 -38.00
C GLU A 66 3.20 22.43 -36.86
N MET A 67 3.17 23.76 -37.04
CA MET A 67 3.63 24.74 -36.06
C MET A 67 2.51 25.71 -35.65
N LEU A 68 2.45 26.01 -34.35
CA LEU A 68 1.59 27.02 -33.75
C LEU A 68 2.37 28.29 -33.49
N SER A 69 1.87 29.43 -33.99
CA SER A 69 2.41 30.76 -33.71
C SER A 69 1.66 31.44 -32.57
N GLN A 70 2.25 32.48 -31.99
CA GLN A 70 1.57 33.34 -31.02
C GLN A 70 0.20 33.85 -31.53
N HIS A 71 0.07 34.14 -32.83
CA HIS A 71 -1.20 34.58 -33.41
C HIS A 71 -2.28 33.49 -33.38
N HIS A 72 -1.92 32.21 -33.48
CA HIS A 72 -2.88 31.11 -33.37
C HIS A 72 -3.48 31.02 -31.97
N PHE A 73 -2.64 31.17 -30.93
CA PHE A 73 -3.11 31.24 -29.54
C PHE A 73 -4.06 32.42 -29.33
N GLU A 74 -3.67 33.62 -29.77
CA GLU A 74 -4.48 34.84 -29.62
C GLU A 74 -5.85 34.71 -30.32
N SER A 75 -5.92 34.00 -31.46
CA SER A 75 -7.16 33.83 -32.22
C SER A 75 -8.24 33.01 -31.50
N VAL A 76 -7.85 32.19 -30.52
CA VAL A 76 -8.75 31.36 -29.71
C VAL A 76 -8.92 31.87 -28.29
N GLY A 77 -8.41 33.07 -28.00
CA GLY A 77 -8.48 33.69 -26.67
C GLY A 77 -7.41 33.22 -25.69
N LEU A 78 -6.41 32.48 -26.15
CA LEU A 78 -5.24 32.09 -25.36
C LEU A 78 -4.10 33.12 -25.58
N GLY A 79 -3.22 33.29 -24.61
CA GLY A 79 -2.01 34.10 -24.76
C GLY A 79 -0.76 33.23 -24.89
N LEU A 80 0.22 33.67 -25.66
CA LEU A 80 1.54 33.06 -25.72
C LEU A 80 2.61 34.14 -25.61
N SER A 81 3.55 33.98 -24.67
CA SER A 81 4.67 34.89 -24.47
C SER A 81 5.92 34.13 -24.08
N PHE A 82 7.08 34.77 -24.18
CA PHE A 82 8.37 34.17 -23.82
C PHE A 82 9.15 35.11 -22.90
N ASP A 83 9.61 34.60 -21.76
CA ASP A 83 10.43 35.33 -20.79
C ASP A 83 11.91 34.99 -20.99
N PHE A 84 12.72 35.99 -21.39
CA PHE A 84 14.16 35.82 -21.60
C PHE A 84 14.97 35.65 -20.33
N SER A 85 14.44 36.10 -19.18
CA SER A 85 15.16 36.00 -17.92
C SER A 85 15.15 34.59 -17.35
N SER A 86 14.06 33.85 -17.58
CA SER A 86 13.91 32.45 -17.18
C SER A 86 14.02 31.45 -18.33
N LEU A 87 14.04 31.92 -19.59
CA LEU A 87 13.97 31.09 -20.81
C LEU A 87 12.72 30.20 -20.85
N GLU A 88 11.58 30.76 -20.44
CA GLU A 88 10.30 30.04 -20.31
C GLU A 88 9.26 30.57 -21.30
N CYS A 89 8.45 29.66 -21.83
CA CYS A 89 7.31 29.98 -22.67
C CYS A 89 6.03 29.95 -21.82
N ILE A 90 5.37 31.10 -21.70
CA ILE A 90 4.23 31.31 -20.82
C ILE A 90 2.96 31.39 -21.66
N VAL A 91 2.10 30.37 -21.50
CA VAL A 91 0.76 30.31 -22.05
C VAL A 91 -0.21 30.91 -21.02
N THR A 92 -1.04 31.85 -21.46
CA THR A 92 -2.09 32.44 -20.61
C THR A 92 -3.44 31.85 -21.01
N VAL A 93 -4.11 31.20 -20.07
CA VAL A 93 -5.41 30.55 -20.31
C VAL A 93 -6.50 31.27 -19.52
N PRO A 94 -7.56 31.76 -20.17
CA PRO A 94 -8.71 32.34 -19.48
C PRO A 94 -9.45 31.30 -18.61
N PRO A 95 -10.13 31.71 -17.53
CA PRO A 95 -10.86 30.80 -16.66
C PRO A 95 -11.89 29.93 -17.40
N GLU A 96 -12.53 30.42 -18.46
CA GLU A 96 -13.49 29.63 -19.26
C GLU A 96 -12.86 28.43 -19.98
N PHE A 97 -11.56 28.44 -20.23
CA PHE A 97 -10.84 27.35 -20.90
C PHE A 97 -9.95 26.54 -19.96
N SER A 98 -9.84 26.92 -18.69
CA SER A 98 -9.03 26.22 -17.69
C SER A 98 -9.75 24.99 -17.14
N LEU A 99 -9.06 23.84 -17.10
CA LEU A 99 -9.54 22.68 -16.34
C LEU A 99 -9.35 22.92 -14.84
N THR A 100 -10.32 22.48 -14.05
CA THR A 100 -10.16 22.45 -12.59
C THR A 100 -9.22 21.30 -12.24
N GLN A 101 -7.97 21.61 -11.86
CA GLN A 101 -7.02 20.60 -11.45
C GLN A 101 -7.36 20.09 -10.05
N GLN A 102 -7.65 18.80 -9.94
CA GLN A 102 -7.64 18.12 -8.65
C GLN A 102 -6.18 17.84 -8.28
N LEU A 103 -5.74 18.36 -7.13
CA LEU A 103 -4.43 18.04 -6.55
C LEU A 103 -4.43 16.56 -6.13
N SER A 104 -3.87 15.71 -6.99
CA SER A 104 -3.57 14.31 -6.68
C SER A 104 -2.08 14.19 -6.38
N MET A 105 -1.71 13.65 -5.22
CA MET A 105 -0.32 13.32 -4.89
C MET A 105 0.23 12.14 -5.70
N ASN A 106 -0.63 11.43 -6.46
CA ASN A 106 -0.27 10.28 -7.29
C ASN A 106 -0.28 10.57 -8.81
N GLY A 107 -0.39 11.84 -9.23
CA GLY A 107 -0.59 12.20 -10.63
C GLY A 107 0.69 12.67 -11.34
N ALA A 108 1.56 11.74 -11.74
CA ALA A 108 2.50 11.89 -12.88
C ALA A 108 3.29 10.57 -13.10
N ASP A 109 2.63 9.49 -13.50
CA ASP A 109 3.32 8.21 -13.80
C ASP A 109 4.03 8.22 -15.17
N ASP A 110 3.75 9.19 -16.05
CA ASP A 110 4.16 9.15 -17.46
C ASP A 110 5.62 9.57 -17.73
N PHE A 111 6.39 10.00 -16.72
CA PHE A 111 7.77 10.48 -16.89
C PHE A 111 8.85 9.63 -16.21
N TYR A 112 8.50 8.48 -15.61
CA TYR A 112 9.47 7.63 -14.91
C TYR A 112 9.82 6.38 -15.72
N ASN A 113 11.12 6.14 -15.88
CA ASN A 113 11.63 4.93 -16.53
C ASN A 113 11.62 3.76 -15.53
N TYR A 114 10.45 3.12 -15.36
CA TYR A 114 10.31 1.96 -14.47
C TYR A 114 11.10 0.76 -15.00
N ALA A 115 11.80 0.07 -14.09
CA ALA A 115 12.40 -1.22 -14.38
C ALA A 115 11.32 -2.22 -14.82
N GLU A 116 11.66 -3.11 -15.74
CA GLU A 116 10.76 -4.17 -16.17
C GLU A 116 10.85 -5.40 -15.24
N PRO A 117 9.71 -6.03 -14.91
CA PRO A 117 9.72 -7.28 -14.15
C PRO A 117 10.31 -8.41 -14.99
N SER A 118 10.93 -9.39 -14.33
CA SER A 118 11.44 -10.57 -15.01
C SER A 118 10.30 -11.38 -15.63
N LEU A 119 10.49 -11.89 -16.85
CA LEU A 119 9.51 -12.75 -17.52
C LEU A 119 9.20 -14.01 -16.70
N PHE A 120 10.21 -14.57 -16.05
CA PHE A 120 10.10 -15.70 -15.14
C PHE A 120 10.54 -15.29 -13.74
N SER A 121 9.66 -15.43 -12.77
CA SER A 121 9.99 -15.18 -11.36
C SER A 121 9.11 -16.00 -10.45
N GLY A 122 9.64 -16.45 -9.33
CA GLY A 122 8.84 -17.16 -8.34
C GLY A 122 9.54 -17.26 -7.01
N TYR A 123 8.80 -17.70 -6.01
CA TYR A 123 9.33 -17.86 -4.67
C TYR A 123 8.62 -19.00 -3.93
N VAL A 124 9.27 -19.49 -2.89
CA VAL A 124 8.68 -20.34 -1.86
C VAL A 124 9.00 -19.69 -0.52
N ASN A 125 7.99 -19.11 0.12
CA ASN A 125 8.02 -18.72 1.51
C ASN A 125 7.88 -19.98 2.36
N PHE A 126 8.68 -20.07 3.42
CA PHE A 126 8.58 -21.13 4.39
C PHE A 126 8.64 -20.56 5.80
N ALA A 127 7.73 -20.99 6.65
CA ALA A 127 7.70 -20.67 8.07
C ALA A 127 7.72 -21.96 8.89
N LEU A 128 8.71 -22.12 9.75
CA LEU A 128 8.85 -23.27 10.63
C LEU A 128 8.55 -22.82 12.05
N SER A 129 7.49 -23.37 12.64
CA SER A 129 7.10 -23.10 14.01
C SER A 129 7.20 -24.34 14.90
N ALA A 130 7.58 -24.10 16.15
CA ALA A 130 7.53 -25.06 17.23
C ALA A 130 6.74 -24.44 18.38
N ASN A 131 5.60 -25.03 18.70
CA ASN A 131 4.79 -24.72 19.87
C ASN A 131 4.98 -25.84 20.91
N GLU A 132 5.28 -25.45 22.15
CA GLU A 132 5.27 -26.34 23.31
C GLU A 132 4.27 -25.79 24.32
N SER A 133 3.23 -26.56 24.60
CA SER A 133 2.25 -26.28 25.64
C SER A 133 2.39 -27.29 26.78
N GLN A 134 2.54 -26.78 28.01
CA GLN A 134 2.66 -27.56 29.22
C GLN A 134 1.55 -27.17 30.20
N TYR A 135 0.65 -28.12 30.45
CA TYR A 135 -0.32 -28.02 31.52
C TYR A 135 0.22 -28.73 32.75
N VAL A 136 0.49 -27.98 33.80
CA VAL A 136 1.01 -28.46 35.07
C VAL A 136 -0.15 -28.54 36.04
N ASP A 137 -0.54 -29.75 36.42
CA ASP A 137 -1.47 -30.06 37.50
C ASP A 137 -1.01 -31.37 38.19
N GLN A 138 -1.91 -32.08 38.89
CA GLN A 138 -1.59 -33.38 39.48
C GLN A 138 -1.18 -34.45 38.45
N ASN A 139 -1.57 -34.30 37.18
CA ASN A 139 -1.22 -35.15 36.05
C ASN A 139 -0.64 -34.31 34.91
N SER A 140 0.47 -33.60 35.19
CA SER A 140 1.14 -32.75 34.22
C SER A 140 1.22 -33.37 32.83
N SER A 141 0.81 -32.60 31.81
CA SER A 141 0.83 -33.02 30.41
C SER A 141 1.61 -32.02 29.57
N ARG A 142 2.25 -32.53 28.53
CA ARG A 142 3.02 -31.74 27.58
C ARG A 142 2.58 -32.09 26.16
N GLN A 143 2.30 -31.07 25.38
CA GLN A 143 1.97 -31.18 23.97
C GLN A 143 2.98 -30.37 23.16
N ASP A 144 3.59 -31.03 22.18
CA ASP A 144 4.51 -30.38 21.25
C ASP A 144 3.82 -30.38 19.87
N LEU A 145 3.84 -29.24 19.19
CA LEU A 145 3.31 -29.06 17.84
C LEU A 145 4.37 -28.40 16.96
N TYR A 146 4.78 -29.10 15.90
CA TYR A 146 5.69 -28.59 14.90
C TYR A 146 4.92 -28.33 13.60
N ARG A 147 4.95 -27.11 13.09
CA ARG A 147 4.29 -26.76 11.83
C ARG A 147 5.30 -26.16 10.84
N GLY A 148 5.25 -26.61 9.59
CA GLY A 148 5.97 -26.04 8.47
C GLY A 148 4.98 -25.53 7.44
N GLN A 149 4.83 -24.20 7.31
CA GLN A 149 3.95 -23.57 6.33
C GLN A 149 4.73 -23.21 5.08
N PHE A 150 4.09 -23.37 3.91
CA PHE A 150 4.66 -23.09 2.59
C PHE A 150 3.67 -22.27 1.76
N ASP A 151 4.08 -21.06 1.36
CA ASP A 151 3.35 -20.18 0.43
C ASP A 151 4.24 -19.98 -0.80
N SER A 152 3.74 -20.35 -1.98
CA SER A 152 4.55 -20.37 -3.20
C SER A 152 3.85 -19.66 -4.34
N ALA A 153 4.61 -18.89 -5.11
CA ALA A 153 4.12 -18.29 -6.34
C ALA A 153 5.10 -18.50 -7.50
N LEU A 154 4.57 -18.77 -8.69
CA LEU A 154 5.30 -18.85 -9.95
C LEU A 154 4.67 -17.91 -10.97
N ASN A 155 5.45 -17.00 -11.52
CA ASN A 155 5.02 -16.05 -12.52
C ASN A 155 5.70 -16.32 -13.86
N ILE A 156 4.89 -16.34 -14.93
CA ILE A 156 5.31 -16.47 -16.32
C ILE A 156 4.63 -15.38 -17.13
N GLY A 157 5.33 -14.27 -17.36
CA GLY A 157 4.70 -13.05 -17.86
C GLY A 157 3.55 -12.66 -16.93
N PHE A 158 2.36 -12.41 -17.48
CA PHE A 158 1.17 -12.01 -16.72
C PHE A 158 0.45 -13.13 -15.97
N LEU A 159 0.86 -14.39 -16.13
CA LEU A 159 0.27 -15.52 -15.42
C LEU A 159 0.93 -15.66 -14.05
N ASN A 160 0.13 -15.79 -12.98
CA ASN A 160 0.59 -16.02 -11.62
C ASN A 160 -0.05 -17.28 -11.04
N PHE A 161 0.74 -18.31 -10.79
CA PHE A 161 0.30 -19.56 -10.17
C PHE A 161 0.66 -19.56 -8.69
N GLU A 162 -0.30 -19.84 -7.82
CA GLU A 162 -0.10 -19.89 -6.37
C GLU A 162 -0.42 -21.26 -5.81
N TYR A 163 0.31 -21.61 -4.75
CA TYR A 163 0.16 -22.85 -4.02
C TYR A 163 0.44 -22.64 -2.54
N GLU A 164 -0.52 -23.02 -1.70
CA GLU A 164 -0.46 -22.86 -0.25
C GLU A 164 -0.65 -24.21 0.44
N SER A 165 0.18 -24.49 1.45
CA SER A 165 0.10 -25.72 2.22
C SER A 165 0.82 -25.62 3.56
N TYR A 166 0.50 -26.51 4.49
CA TYR A 166 1.29 -26.72 5.69
C TYR A 166 1.51 -28.21 5.99
N LEU A 167 2.62 -28.49 6.66
CA LEU A 167 2.91 -29.75 7.30
C LEU A 167 2.79 -29.56 8.79
N GLU A 168 2.03 -30.41 9.46
CA GLU A 168 1.86 -30.40 10.91
C GLU A 168 2.34 -31.72 11.50
N ASN A 169 2.90 -31.69 12.69
CA ASN A 169 3.28 -32.86 13.45
C ASN A 169 3.10 -32.56 14.93
N SER A 170 2.28 -33.34 15.63
CA SER A 170 2.03 -33.14 17.05
C SER A 170 2.42 -34.38 17.86
N SER A 171 2.59 -34.21 19.17
CA SER A 171 2.83 -35.36 20.06
C SER A 171 1.63 -36.29 20.20
N SER A 172 0.42 -35.84 19.81
CA SER A 172 -0.84 -36.56 19.96
C SER A 172 -1.40 -37.13 18.66
N GLN A 173 -0.91 -36.70 17.49
CA GLN A 173 -1.38 -37.13 16.17
C GLN A 173 -0.21 -37.36 15.20
N ASP A 174 -0.41 -38.24 14.21
CA ASP A 174 0.57 -38.48 13.15
C ASP A 174 0.81 -37.21 12.31
N SER A 175 2.01 -37.09 11.76
CA SER A 175 2.35 -35.97 10.88
C SER A 175 1.45 -35.93 9.65
N ARG A 176 0.99 -34.74 9.31
CA ARG A 176 -0.04 -34.48 8.33
C ARG A 176 0.35 -33.36 7.39
N TYR A 177 0.26 -33.64 6.09
CA TYR A 177 0.35 -32.62 5.05
C TYR A 177 -1.04 -32.13 4.66
N VAL A 178 -1.25 -30.82 4.65
CA VAL A 178 -2.51 -30.17 4.29
C VAL A 178 -2.26 -29.13 3.21
N ARG A 179 -2.99 -29.25 2.11
CA ARG A 179 -3.03 -28.23 1.07
C ARG A 179 -4.14 -27.24 1.41
N GLU A 180 -3.82 -25.95 1.41
CA GLU A 180 -4.76 -24.86 1.68
C GLU A 180 -5.38 -24.32 0.38
N GLY A 181 -4.61 -24.22 -0.70
CA GLY A 181 -5.16 -23.74 -1.97
C GLY A 181 -4.22 -23.88 -3.17
N SER A 182 -4.80 -23.82 -4.37
CA SER A 182 -4.07 -23.66 -5.63
C SER A 182 -4.90 -22.85 -6.62
N ARG A 183 -4.29 -21.79 -7.18
CA ARG A 183 -4.98 -20.85 -8.05
C ARG A 183 -4.08 -20.29 -9.13
N LEU A 184 -4.68 -19.93 -10.25
CA LEU A 184 -4.08 -19.13 -11.31
C LEU A 184 -4.75 -17.76 -11.32
N ASN A 185 -3.97 -16.72 -11.08
CA ASN A 185 -4.37 -15.32 -11.13
C ASN A 185 -3.93 -14.68 -12.45
N ILE A 186 -4.82 -13.90 -13.06
CA ILE A 186 -4.57 -13.09 -14.26
C ILE A 186 -5.09 -11.68 -14.00
N ASP A 187 -4.19 -10.71 -13.99
CA ASP A 187 -4.51 -9.33 -13.64
C ASP A 187 -4.51 -8.40 -14.84
N PHE A 188 -5.62 -7.69 -15.00
CA PHE A 188 -5.83 -6.59 -15.92
C PHE A 188 -5.72 -5.27 -15.15
N ALA A 189 -4.48 -4.88 -14.85
CA ALA A 189 -4.18 -3.81 -13.89
C ALA A 189 -4.80 -2.45 -14.25
N GLU A 190 -4.80 -2.08 -15.53
CA GLU A 190 -5.43 -0.82 -16.01
C GLU A 190 -6.95 -0.81 -15.77
N GLN A 191 -7.58 -1.98 -15.82
CA GLN A 191 -9.00 -2.18 -15.58
C GLN A 191 -9.31 -2.53 -14.12
N GLY A 192 -8.31 -2.62 -13.23
CA GLY A 192 -8.50 -3.04 -11.84
C GLY A 192 -9.20 -4.40 -11.69
N THR A 193 -9.05 -5.29 -12.68
CA THR A 193 -9.80 -6.56 -12.76
C THR A 193 -8.87 -7.75 -12.62
N ARG A 194 -9.25 -8.75 -11.81
CA ARG A 194 -8.56 -10.03 -11.64
C ARG A 194 -9.47 -11.18 -12.06
N LEU A 195 -8.92 -12.09 -12.87
CA LEU A 195 -9.51 -13.40 -13.14
C LEU A 195 -8.76 -14.46 -12.32
N VAL A 196 -9.51 -15.26 -11.56
CA VAL A 196 -9.00 -16.36 -10.74
C VAL A 196 -9.56 -17.68 -11.26
N LEU A 197 -8.69 -18.68 -11.42
CA LEU A 197 -9.06 -20.07 -11.72
C LEU A 197 -8.48 -20.99 -10.64
N GLY A 198 -9.33 -21.68 -9.88
CA GLY A 198 -8.90 -22.55 -8.77
C GLY A 198 -9.60 -22.20 -7.47
N ASP A 199 -8.90 -22.37 -6.34
CA ASP A 199 -9.45 -22.06 -5.02
C ASP A 199 -9.47 -20.56 -4.78
N MET A 200 -10.60 -20.04 -4.33
CA MET A 200 -10.78 -18.65 -3.96
C MET A 200 -11.72 -18.53 -2.76
N TYR A 201 -11.43 -17.57 -1.89
CA TYR A 201 -12.31 -17.19 -0.80
C TYR A 201 -13.14 -15.99 -1.22
N ASN A 202 -14.43 -16.05 -0.99
CA ASN A 202 -15.33 -14.91 -1.13
C ASN A 202 -15.69 -14.38 0.26
N SER A 203 -15.48 -13.10 0.51
CA SER A 203 -15.89 -12.45 1.77
C SER A 203 -17.39 -12.12 1.83
N GLY A 204 -18.09 -12.12 0.69
CA GLY A 204 -19.47 -11.62 0.58
C GLY A 204 -19.55 -10.10 0.63
N GLN A 205 -20.68 -9.54 0.21
CA GLN A 205 -21.01 -8.12 0.38
C GLN A 205 -22.35 -7.93 1.11
N SER A 206 -22.41 -6.95 2.01
CA SER A 206 -23.58 -6.62 2.82
C SER A 206 -24.07 -7.82 3.65
N PHE A 207 -25.21 -8.44 3.29
CA PHE A 207 -25.77 -9.59 4.00
C PHE A 207 -25.36 -10.94 3.39
N GLN A 208 -24.55 -10.96 2.32
CA GLN A 208 -24.08 -12.22 1.73
C GLN A 208 -23.07 -12.89 2.66
N ASP A 209 -23.07 -14.22 2.64
CA ASP A 209 -22.14 -14.99 3.44
C ASP A 209 -20.76 -15.08 2.76
N SER A 210 -19.73 -15.26 3.58
CA SER A 210 -18.44 -15.70 3.10
C SER A 210 -18.42 -17.20 2.81
N THR A 211 -17.65 -17.61 1.81
CA THR A 211 -17.59 -19.02 1.38
C THR A 211 -16.34 -19.29 0.55
N ASP A 212 -15.75 -20.48 0.72
CA ASP A 212 -14.66 -20.97 -0.12
C ASP A 212 -15.22 -21.66 -1.36
N ILE A 213 -14.66 -21.33 -2.52
CA ILE A 213 -15.12 -21.78 -3.83
C ILE A 213 -13.94 -22.33 -4.63
N LEU A 214 -14.07 -23.55 -5.15
CA LEU A 214 -13.25 -24.03 -6.25
C LEU A 214 -13.95 -23.72 -7.57
N GLY A 215 -13.40 -22.80 -8.37
CA GLY A 215 -14.05 -22.41 -9.61
C GLY A 215 -13.37 -21.32 -10.41
N ILE A 216 -14.20 -20.44 -10.97
CA ILE A 216 -13.79 -19.29 -11.79
C ILE A 216 -14.37 -18.03 -11.15
N GLY A 217 -13.52 -17.03 -10.92
CA GLY A 217 -13.90 -15.75 -10.35
C GLY A 217 -13.39 -14.60 -11.22
N LEU A 218 -14.24 -13.61 -11.48
CA LEU A 218 -13.86 -12.36 -12.12
C LEU A 218 -14.25 -11.21 -11.19
N THR A 219 -13.25 -10.49 -10.68
CA THR A 219 -13.44 -9.46 -9.67
C THR A 219 -12.79 -8.16 -10.13
N ARG A 220 -13.54 -7.07 -10.07
CA ARG A 220 -13.03 -5.70 -10.15
C ARG A 220 -13.28 -5.03 -8.81
N ASP A 221 -12.21 -4.90 -8.06
CA ASP A 221 -12.21 -4.35 -6.70
C ASP A 221 -11.00 -3.41 -6.57
N PHE A 222 -11.28 -2.13 -6.28
CA PHE A 222 -10.24 -1.11 -6.18
C PHE A 222 -9.39 -1.23 -4.91
N THR A 223 -9.80 -2.04 -3.93
CA THR A 223 -8.97 -2.41 -2.78
C THR A 223 -7.92 -3.46 -3.13
N LEU A 224 -8.22 -4.37 -4.07
CA LEU A 224 -7.30 -5.41 -4.53
C LEU A 224 -6.28 -4.90 -5.56
N ILE A 225 -6.72 -4.02 -6.46
CA ILE A 225 -5.88 -3.40 -7.48
C ILE A 225 -6.06 -1.87 -7.40
N PRO A 226 -5.28 -1.18 -6.55
CA PRO A 226 -5.45 0.25 -6.27
C PRO A 226 -4.83 1.13 -7.36
N THR A 227 -5.06 0.83 -8.64
CA THR A 227 -4.51 1.60 -9.77
C THR A 227 -5.25 2.91 -10.02
N ARG A 228 -6.42 3.11 -9.39
CA ARG A 228 -7.26 4.30 -9.57
C ARG A 228 -7.83 4.75 -8.24
N ASN A 229 -7.87 6.06 -8.02
CA ASN A 229 -8.54 6.65 -6.86
C ASN A 229 -10.06 6.74 -7.12
N ALA A 230 -10.74 5.59 -7.09
CA ALA A 230 -12.16 5.49 -7.42
C ALA A 230 -13.10 5.83 -6.25
N ARG A 231 -12.58 5.83 -5.02
CA ARG A 231 -13.30 6.10 -3.78
C ARG A 231 -12.92 7.49 -3.22
N PRO A 232 -13.87 8.35 -2.82
CA PRO A 232 -13.57 9.53 -2.01
C PRO A 232 -13.01 9.05 -0.66
N ARG A 233 -12.08 9.81 -0.07
CA ARG A 233 -11.19 9.42 1.06
C ARG A 233 -11.91 9.08 2.38
N ALA A 234 -12.73 8.05 2.38
CA ALA A 234 -13.22 7.32 3.54
C ALA A 234 -12.74 5.89 3.34
N ASN A 235 -11.87 5.40 4.21
CA ASN A 235 -11.04 4.23 3.92
C ASN A 235 -11.49 3.06 4.80
N GLN A 236 -11.85 1.90 4.27
CA GLN A 236 -11.83 0.65 5.07
C GLN A 236 -10.55 -0.16 4.86
N SER A 237 -9.72 0.30 3.93
CA SER A 237 -8.41 -0.24 3.65
C SER A 237 -7.36 0.86 3.62
N PHE A 238 -6.15 0.55 4.05
CA PHE A 238 -5.01 1.45 3.91
C PHE A 238 -3.80 0.69 3.38
N THR A 239 -2.98 1.36 2.58
CA THR A 239 -1.79 0.76 1.98
C THR A 239 -0.54 1.30 2.65
N LEU A 240 0.26 0.39 3.20
CA LEU A 240 1.57 0.69 3.73
C LEU A 240 2.62 0.42 2.64
N GLN A 241 3.25 1.48 2.12
CA GLN A 241 4.37 1.33 1.17
C GLN A 241 5.62 0.65 1.78
N ARG A 242 5.69 0.62 3.10
CA ARG A 242 6.80 0.11 3.90
C ARG A 242 6.27 -0.37 5.24
N ALA A 243 6.95 -1.35 5.82
CA ALA A 243 6.62 -1.81 7.17
C ALA A 243 6.62 -0.64 8.17
N SER A 244 5.57 -0.57 8.97
CA SER A 244 5.24 0.57 9.82
C SER A 244 4.62 0.10 11.13
N ASN A 245 4.76 0.93 12.16
CA ASN A 245 4.08 0.71 13.44
C ASN A 245 2.70 1.35 13.34
N VAL A 246 1.66 0.63 13.77
CA VAL A 246 0.28 1.11 13.71
C VAL A 246 -0.30 1.10 15.11
N ASP A 247 -0.44 2.28 15.70
CA ASP A 247 -1.18 2.45 16.94
C ASP A 247 -2.68 2.53 16.62
N VAL A 248 -3.44 1.58 17.15
CA VAL A 248 -4.88 1.49 17.01
C VAL A 248 -5.54 2.15 18.22
N TYR A 249 -6.26 3.23 17.96
CA TYR A 249 -7.11 3.88 18.95
C TYR A 249 -8.56 3.57 18.64
N ILE A 250 -9.33 3.11 19.64
CA ILE A 250 -10.77 2.88 19.53
C ILE A 250 -11.48 3.80 20.52
N ASP A 251 -12.36 4.66 20.01
CA ASP A 251 -13.01 5.75 20.71
C ASP A 251 -12.02 6.63 21.49
N GLY A 252 -10.85 6.89 20.91
CA GLY A 252 -9.76 7.67 21.53
C GLY A 252 -8.91 6.93 22.55
N ILE A 253 -9.17 5.64 22.80
CA ILE A 253 -8.41 4.79 23.72
C ILE A 253 -7.37 4.01 22.91
N ALA A 254 -6.08 4.09 23.27
CA ALA A 254 -5.07 3.23 22.66
C ALA A 254 -5.32 1.77 23.08
N VAL A 255 -5.82 0.95 22.16
CA VAL A 255 -6.18 -0.45 22.44
C VAL A 255 -5.04 -1.38 22.08
N GLN A 256 -4.34 -1.11 20.99
CA GLN A 256 -3.31 -2.01 20.48
C GLN A 256 -2.24 -1.25 19.70
N ARG A 257 -1.02 -1.79 19.71
CA ARG A 257 0.08 -1.37 18.82
C ARG A 257 0.47 -2.56 17.96
N LEU A 258 0.26 -2.45 16.66
CA LEU A 258 0.56 -3.47 15.66
C LEU A 258 1.86 -3.14 14.93
N THR A 259 2.58 -4.18 14.52
CA THR A 259 3.68 -4.07 13.58
C THR A 259 3.21 -4.64 12.26
N LEU A 260 2.96 -3.78 11.28
CA LEU A 260 2.47 -4.19 9.96
C LEU A 260 3.61 -4.08 8.93
N GLY A 261 3.64 -5.02 7.99
CA GLY A 261 4.59 -4.98 6.87
C GLY A 261 4.14 -4.02 5.78
N ALA A 262 4.88 -3.97 4.68
CA ALA A 262 4.38 -3.29 3.48
C ALA A 262 3.26 -4.12 2.83
N GLY A 263 2.22 -3.45 2.36
CA GLY A 263 1.07 -4.04 1.68
C GLY A 263 -0.23 -3.30 1.97
N SER A 264 -1.33 -3.75 1.36
CA SER A 264 -2.67 -3.25 1.64
C SER A 264 -3.34 -4.04 2.76
N TYR A 265 -3.96 -3.33 3.71
CA TYR A 265 -4.60 -3.89 4.90
C TYR A 265 -6.06 -3.47 4.95
N ASN A 266 -6.94 -4.37 5.41
CA ASN A 266 -8.33 -4.08 5.69
C ASN A 266 -8.56 -3.94 7.21
N LEU A 267 -9.43 -3.02 7.63
CA LEU A 267 -9.83 -2.87 9.02
C LEU A 267 -10.59 -4.09 9.56
N SER A 268 -11.25 -4.87 8.71
CA SER A 268 -11.91 -6.13 9.11
C SER A 268 -10.94 -7.14 9.75
N ASP A 269 -9.65 -7.04 9.46
CA ASP A 269 -8.61 -7.91 10.03
C ASP A 269 -8.21 -7.48 11.46
N ILE A 270 -8.66 -6.30 11.90
CA ILE A 270 -8.45 -5.83 13.26
C ILE A 270 -9.67 -6.27 14.08
N PRO A 271 -9.51 -6.99 15.20
CA PRO A 271 -10.65 -7.40 16.02
C PRO A 271 -11.30 -6.16 16.67
N LEU A 272 -12.50 -5.83 16.23
CA LEU A 272 -13.28 -4.68 16.71
C LEU A 272 -14.41 -5.12 17.64
N ALA A 273 -14.76 -4.29 18.62
CA ALA A 273 -15.97 -4.49 19.42
C ALA A 273 -17.22 -4.32 18.53
N GLN A 274 -18.28 -5.10 18.76
CA GLN A 274 -19.52 -4.98 17.98
C GLN A 274 -20.15 -3.58 18.14
N GLY A 275 -20.41 -2.89 17.02
CA GLY A 275 -21.11 -1.61 16.95
C GLY A 275 -20.38 -0.53 16.15
N SER A 276 -20.94 0.68 16.16
CA SER A 276 -20.29 1.89 15.63
C SER A 276 -19.11 2.26 16.53
N ASN A 277 -17.89 2.16 16.02
CA ASN A 277 -16.68 2.58 16.70
C ASN A 277 -16.00 3.70 15.92
N ASP A 278 -15.35 4.61 16.64
CA ASP A 278 -14.39 5.55 16.06
C ASP A 278 -12.99 4.94 16.14
N ILE A 279 -12.36 4.71 15.00
CA ILE A 279 -11.01 4.16 14.93
C ILE A 279 -10.07 5.21 14.40
N VAL A 280 -8.99 5.44 15.14
CA VAL A 280 -7.86 6.24 14.66
C VAL A 280 -6.64 5.35 14.61
N LEU A 281 -6.09 5.17 13.41
CA LEU A 281 -4.80 4.53 13.20
C LEU A 281 -3.74 5.62 13.11
N VAL A 282 -2.76 5.58 14.02
CA VAL A 282 -1.55 6.40 13.93
C VAL A 282 -0.43 5.51 13.40
N ILE A 283 -0.12 5.67 12.12
CA ILE A 283 0.87 4.90 11.39
C ILE A 283 2.19 5.65 11.46
N THR A 284 3.21 5.04 12.05
CA THR A 284 4.56 5.59 12.08
C THR A 284 5.49 4.76 11.20
N ASP A 285 6.03 5.37 10.15
CA ASP A 285 6.98 4.70 9.27
C ASP A 285 8.37 4.55 9.92
N ARG A 286 9.26 3.77 9.28
CA ARG A 286 10.67 3.60 9.72
C ARG A 286 11.49 4.90 9.78
N SER A 287 11.06 5.98 9.14
CA SER A 287 11.70 7.29 9.19
C SER A 287 11.16 8.19 10.32
N GLY A 288 10.16 7.70 11.06
CA GLY A 288 9.46 8.43 12.12
C GLY A 288 8.44 9.44 11.58
N ASN A 289 8.03 9.35 10.32
CA ASN A 289 6.91 10.14 9.81
C ASN A 289 5.61 9.49 10.31
N GLU A 290 4.70 10.31 10.82
CA GLU A 290 3.39 9.88 11.29
C GLU A 290 2.31 10.23 10.26
N GLU A 291 1.49 9.24 9.92
CA GLU A 291 0.27 9.38 9.14
C GLU A 291 -0.91 8.97 10.04
N ARG A 292 -1.96 9.79 10.03
CA ARG A 292 -3.18 9.50 10.80
C ARG A 292 -4.30 9.17 9.83
N ILE A 293 -4.97 8.04 10.06
CA ILE A 293 -6.15 7.64 9.32
C ILE A 293 -7.28 7.44 10.32
N GLU A 294 -8.39 8.15 10.10
CA GLU A 294 -9.56 8.17 10.97
C GLU A 294 -10.73 7.48 10.25
N PHE A 295 -11.49 6.68 10.98
CA PHE A 295 -12.53 5.80 10.44
C PHE A 295 -13.77 5.79 11.32
N SER A 296 -14.93 5.82 10.68
CA SER A 296 -16.24 5.56 11.31
C SER A 296 -16.88 4.38 10.59
N ILE A 297 -17.41 3.40 11.33
CA ILE A 297 -17.80 2.09 10.76
C ILE A 297 -19.33 1.92 10.63
N ALA A 298 -20.15 2.96 10.73
CA ALA A 298 -21.59 2.72 10.54
C ALA A 298 -21.89 2.31 9.09
N THR A 299 -21.33 3.02 8.13
CA THR A 299 -21.44 2.73 6.70
C THR A 299 -20.33 1.77 6.28
N GLY A 300 -20.75 0.58 5.85
CA GLY A 300 -19.85 -0.53 5.51
C GLY A 300 -19.23 -0.43 4.12
N ASN A 301 -19.59 0.59 3.34
CA ASN A 301 -19.31 0.72 1.90
C ASN A 301 -18.93 2.16 1.55
N ASP A 302 -18.07 2.33 0.54
CA ASP A 302 -17.61 3.64 0.07
C ASP A 302 -18.41 4.11 -1.16
N LEU A 303 -18.56 5.43 -1.30
CA LEU A 303 -19.14 6.00 -2.51
C LEU A 303 -18.18 5.79 -3.69
N LEU A 304 -18.69 5.40 -4.83
CA LEU A 304 -17.94 5.37 -6.07
C LEU A 304 -18.08 6.70 -6.79
N ASN A 305 -16.99 7.17 -7.40
CA ASN A 305 -17.04 8.31 -8.32
C ASN A 305 -18.05 8.05 -9.45
N SER A 306 -18.63 9.13 -9.99
CA SER A 306 -19.60 9.03 -11.08
C SER A 306 -19.03 8.26 -12.28
N GLY A 307 -19.68 7.17 -12.66
CA GLY A 307 -19.27 6.29 -13.76
C GLY A 307 -18.28 5.19 -13.37
N GLU A 308 -17.74 5.19 -12.15
CA GLU A 308 -16.96 4.08 -11.62
C GLU A 308 -17.88 2.96 -11.11
N PHE A 309 -17.39 1.72 -11.18
CA PHE A 309 -18.12 0.54 -10.75
C PHE A 309 -17.17 -0.53 -10.25
N GLU A 310 -17.64 -1.30 -9.27
CA GLU A 310 -17.01 -2.49 -8.71
C GLU A 310 -17.93 -3.69 -8.97
N TYR A 311 -17.35 -4.87 -9.14
CA TYR A 311 -18.13 -6.10 -9.30
C TYR A 311 -17.32 -7.32 -8.90
N SER A 312 -18.03 -8.36 -8.49
CA SER A 312 -17.46 -9.70 -8.34
C SER A 312 -18.45 -10.70 -8.92
N ILE A 313 -17.96 -11.68 -9.67
CA ILE A 313 -18.75 -12.81 -10.14
C ILE A 313 -17.90 -14.06 -9.95
N MET A 314 -18.38 -14.99 -9.13
CA MET A 314 -17.71 -16.25 -8.83
C MET A 314 -18.66 -17.41 -9.02
N TYR A 315 -18.19 -18.48 -9.64
CA TYR A 315 -18.98 -19.69 -9.88
C TYR A 315 -18.11 -20.92 -9.71
N GLY A 316 -18.60 -21.90 -8.96
CA GLY A 316 -17.83 -23.10 -8.67
C GLY A 316 -18.56 -24.12 -7.78
N ALA A 317 -17.76 -24.96 -7.14
CA ALA A 317 -18.21 -25.85 -6.07
C ALA A 317 -17.78 -25.27 -4.72
N PRO A 318 -18.64 -25.31 -3.69
CA PRO A 318 -18.23 -24.97 -2.34
C PRO A 318 -17.20 -25.98 -1.83
N SER A 319 -16.29 -25.52 -0.97
CA SER A 319 -15.28 -26.36 -0.35
C SER A 319 -15.27 -26.21 1.16
N GLU A 320 -14.99 -27.32 1.84
CA GLU A 320 -14.92 -27.37 3.30
C GLU A 320 -13.63 -28.07 3.73
N LEU A 321 -13.10 -27.69 4.89
CA LEU A 321 -11.95 -28.37 5.48
C LEU A 321 -12.45 -29.48 6.41
N GLN A 322 -12.61 -30.70 5.90
CA GLN A 322 -12.96 -31.87 6.71
C GLN A 322 -11.74 -32.67 7.11
N ASN A 323 -11.59 -32.90 8.41
CA ASN A 323 -10.48 -33.64 8.98
C ASN A 323 -9.15 -33.21 8.34
N GLY A 324 -8.87 -31.91 8.19
CA GLY A 324 -7.66 -31.32 7.59
C GLY A 324 -7.38 -31.68 6.12
N GLN A 325 -8.39 -32.05 5.35
CA GLN A 325 -8.34 -32.19 3.90
C GLN A 325 -9.40 -31.28 3.29
N LEU A 326 -9.05 -30.63 2.18
CA LEU A 326 -10.01 -29.81 1.44
C LEU A 326 -10.94 -30.75 0.67
N GLU A 327 -12.20 -30.77 1.07
CA GLU A 327 -13.28 -31.52 0.43
C GLU A 327 -14.08 -30.57 -0.46
N TYR A 328 -14.23 -30.95 -1.73
CA TYR A 328 -15.01 -30.17 -2.69
C TYR A 328 -16.37 -30.84 -2.88
N LEU A 329 -17.43 -30.11 -2.59
CA LEU A 329 -18.81 -30.56 -2.80
C LEU A 329 -19.16 -30.39 -4.29
N THR A 330 -18.54 -31.22 -5.14
CA THR A 330 -18.58 -31.06 -6.62
C THR A 330 -19.95 -31.33 -7.25
N ASP A 331 -20.82 -32.00 -6.50
CA ASP A 331 -22.24 -32.19 -6.78
C ASP A 331 -23.06 -30.94 -6.51
N GLU A 332 -22.54 -30.02 -5.70
CA GLU A 332 -23.15 -28.73 -5.45
C GLU A 332 -22.56 -27.61 -6.34
N ARG A 333 -23.36 -26.57 -6.53
CA ARG A 333 -23.03 -25.36 -7.28
C ARG A 333 -23.31 -24.14 -6.43
N ILE A 334 -22.33 -23.25 -6.43
CA ILE A 334 -22.44 -21.95 -5.82
C ILE A 334 -22.19 -20.87 -6.87
N LEU A 335 -23.04 -19.86 -6.88
CA LEU A 335 -22.87 -18.63 -7.66
C LEU A 335 -22.94 -17.48 -6.68
N HIS A 336 -21.92 -16.63 -6.73
CA HIS A 336 -21.86 -15.39 -5.99
C HIS A 336 -21.65 -14.25 -6.99
N GLY A 337 -22.38 -13.16 -6.81
CA GLY A 337 -22.13 -11.96 -7.56
C GLY A 337 -22.61 -10.69 -6.88
N TYR A 338 -21.92 -9.60 -7.14
CA TYR A 338 -22.37 -8.24 -6.83
C TYR A 338 -21.91 -7.25 -7.89
N ILE A 339 -22.58 -6.11 -7.95
CA ILE A 339 -22.16 -4.95 -8.73
C ILE A 339 -22.59 -3.66 -8.03
N ASP A 340 -21.64 -2.75 -7.85
CA ASP A 340 -21.85 -1.40 -7.36
C ASP A 340 -21.50 -0.39 -8.43
N VAL A 341 -22.32 0.63 -8.60
CA VAL A 341 -22.15 1.66 -9.62
C VAL A 341 -22.31 3.04 -9.00
N GLY A 342 -21.28 3.87 -9.14
CA GLY A 342 -21.34 5.30 -8.84
C GLY A 342 -22.20 6.01 -9.88
N ILE A 343 -23.47 6.26 -9.56
CA ILE A 343 -24.40 6.97 -10.46
C ILE A 343 -24.04 8.46 -10.51
N SER A 344 -23.58 9.01 -9.39
CA SER A 344 -23.10 10.38 -9.25
C SER A 344 -22.10 10.46 -8.09
N PRO A 345 -21.35 11.57 -7.92
CA PRO A 345 -20.37 11.67 -6.82
C PRO A 345 -20.98 11.57 -5.41
N TRP A 346 -22.30 11.66 -5.30
CA TRP A 346 -23.04 11.58 -4.05
C TRP A 346 -23.98 10.37 -3.99
N LEU A 347 -24.01 9.49 -5.00
CA LEU A 347 -24.90 8.32 -5.04
C LEU A 347 -24.23 7.12 -5.69
N THR A 348 -24.14 6.03 -4.94
CA THR A 348 -23.75 4.70 -5.40
C THR A 348 -24.89 3.73 -5.18
N LEU A 349 -25.19 2.92 -6.19
CA LEU A 349 -26.22 1.88 -6.13
C LEU A 349 -25.58 0.52 -6.35
N GLY A 350 -25.95 -0.43 -5.50
CA GLY A 350 -25.45 -1.79 -5.48
C GLY A 350 -26.54 -2.81 -5.63
N THR A 351 -26.21 -3.96 -6.19
CA THR A 351 -27.04 -5.17 -6.08
C THR A 351 -26.16 -6.40 -5.93
N ASN A 352 -26.66 -7.37 -5.17
CA ASN A 352 -25.97 -8.60 -4.90
C ASN A 352 -26.89 -9.81 -5.06
N LEU A 353 -26.30 -10.95 -5.39
CA LEU A 353 -26.94 -12.25 -5.60
C LEU A 353 -26.00 -13.34 -5.10
N GLN A 354 -26.51 -14.24 -4.26
CA GLN A 354 -25.81 -15.44 -3.84
C GLN A 354 -26.76 -16.62 -3.94
N THR A 355 -26.29 -17.76 -4.43
CA THR A 355 -27.09 -18.97 -4.50
C THR A 355 -26.21 -20.20 -4.33
N ARG A 356 -26.73 -21.19 -3.61
CA ARG A 356 -26.17 -22.53 -3.43
C ARG A 356 -27.30 -23.51 -3.60
N GLU A 357 -27.27 -24.30 -4.67
CA GLU A 357 -28.37 -25.18 -5.09
C GLU A 357 -29.74 -24.46 -5.10
N ASP A 358 -30.65 -24.85 -4.21
CA ASP A 358 -32.02 -24.33 -4.09
C ASP A 358 -32.16 -23.16 -3.09
N LEU A 359 -31.06 -22.71 -2.49
CA LEU A 359 -31.02 -21.50 -1.67
C LEU A 359 -30.67 -20.30 -2.53
N TYR A 360 -31.50 -19.26 -2.46
CA TYR A 360 -31.30 -18.01 -3.18
C TYR A 360 -31.31 -16.85 -2.23
N GLN A 361 -30.39 -15.91 -2.41
CA GLN A 361 -30.32 -14.65 -1.70
C GLN A 361 -30.04 -13.53 -2.69
N TYR A 362 -30.78 -12.44 -2.60
CA TYR A 362 -30.50 -11.26 -3.41
C TYR A 362 -30.81 -9.99 -2.63
N GLY A 363 -30.09 -8.93 -2.96
CA GLY A 363 -30.21 -7.66 -2.26
C GLY A 363 -29.88 -6.46 -3.14
N ALA A 364 -30.23 -5.30 -2.61
CA ALA A 364 -29.89 -4.01 -3.17
C ALA A 364 -29.38 -3.09 -2.08
N THR A 365 -28.38 -2.28 -2.44
CA THR A 365 -27.76 -1.29 -1.57
C THR A 365 -27.85 0.08 -2.22
N ALA A 366 -28.11 1.11 -1.44
CA ALA A 366 -28.04 2.50 -1.87
C ALA A 366 -27.21 3.29 -0.86
N LEU A 367 -26.11 3.86 -1.33
CA LEU A 367 -25.23 4.71 -0.54
C LEU A 367 -25.31 6.12 -1.09
N PHE A 368 -25.65 7.10 -0.25
CA PHE A 368 -25.73 8.49 -0.69
C PHE A 368 -25.05 9.45 0.29
N ALA A 369 -24.24 10.37 -0.24
CA ALA A 369 -23.66 11.47 0.51
C ALA A 369 -24.56 12.71 0.46
N SER A 370 -24.60 13.41 1.58
CA SER A 370 -25.23 14.71 1.73
C SER A 370 -24.30 15.66 2.48
N THR A 371 -24.70 16.92 2.65
CA THR A 371 -23.98 17.87 3.50
C THR A 371 -23.97 17.50 4.98
N TRP A 372 -24.80 16.54 5.40
CA TRP A 372 -24.92 16.11 6.78
C TRP A 372 -24.18 14.81 7.07
N GLY A 373 -23.71 14.10 6.03
CA GLY A 373 -23.12 12.79 6.18
C GLY A 373 -23.44 11.83 5.04
N VAL A 374 -22.92 10.62 5.13
CA VAL A 374 -23.16 9.48 4.23
C VAL A 374 -24.22 8.57 4.84
N THR A 375 -25.19 8.13 4.04
CA THR A 375 -26.24 7.20 4.46
C THR A 375 -26.20 5.95 3.59
N GLU A 376 -26.22 4.78 4.22
CA GLU A 376 -26.36 3.47 3.59
C GLU A 376 -27.75 2.89 3.87
N LEU A 377 -28.38 2.36 2.83
CA LEU A 377 -29.61 1.60 2.91
C LEU A 377 -29.40 0.26 2.21
N THR A 378 -29.64 -0.85 2.91
CA THR A 378 -29.58 -2.20 2.32
C THR A 378 -30.89 -2.92 2.55
N ALA A 379 -31.36 -3.64 1.54
CA ALA A 379 -32.47 -4.57 1.64
C ALA A 379 -32.09 -5.87 0.95
N SER A 380 -32.24 -7.00 1.65
CA SER A 380 -31.98 -8.33 1.11
C SER A 380 -33.12 -9.28 1.42
N ARG A 381 -33.30 -10.26 0.56
CA ARG A 381 -34.25 -11.36 0.72
C ARG A 381 -33.57 -12.67 0.44
N SER A 382 -33.90 -13.69 1.21
CA SER A 382 -33.49 -15.06 0.97
C SER A 382 -34.69 -16.00 0.88
N GLU A 383 -34.51 -17.09 0.13
CA GLU A 383 -35.44 -18.20 0.02
C GLU A 383 -34.66 -19.49 0.27
N HIS A 384 -35.00 -20.16 1.36
CA HIS A 384 -34.38 -21.40 1.79
C HIS A 384 -35.38 -22.57 1.58
N PRO A 385 -34.94 -23.74 1.09
CA PRO A 385 -35.82 -24.89 0.82
C PRO A 385 -36.64 -25.34 2.05
N THR A 386 -36.02 -25.27 3.23
CA THR A 386 -36.61 -25.66 4.53
C THR A 386 -37.28 -24.52 5.29
N PHE A 387 -36.61 -23.38 5.52
CA PHE A 387 -37.11 -22.27 6.33
C PHE A 387 -38.03 -21.29 5.57
N GLY A 388 -38.09 -21.38 4.25
CA GLY A 388 -38.89 -20.50 3.42
C GLY A 388 -38.22 -19.14 3.22
N THR A 389 -39.03 -18.08 3.17
CA THR A 389 -38.54 -16.72 2.86
C THR A 389 -38.15 -15.96 4.12
N GLY A 390 -37.03 -15.23 4.07
CA GLY A 390 -36.64 -14.26 5.09
C GLY A 390 -36.18 -12.94 4.48
N ASP A 391 -36.30 -11.86 5.26
CA ASP A 391 -35.92 -10.51 4.86
C ASP A 391 -34.85 -9.92 5.81
N ALA A 392 -33.97 -9.08 5.26
CA ALA A 392 -32.97 -8.32 6.02
C ALA A 392 -32.95 -6.86 5.57
N TYR A 393 -32.83 -5.93 6.51
CA TYR A 393 -32.73 -4.50 6.23
C TYR A 393 -31.61 -3.86 7.05
N LYS A 394 -30.85 -2.97 6.44
CA LYS A 394 -29.85 -2.13 7.12
C LYS A 394 -30.09 -0.67 6.80
N PHE A 395 -30.01 0.16 7.84
CA PHE A 395 -29.87 1.60 7.75
C PHE A 395 -28.57 1.97 8.46
N ALA A 396 -27.70 2.74 7.82
CA ALA A 396 -26.56 3.32 8.50
C ALA A 396 -26.33 4.78 8.06
N PHE A 397 -25.78 5.58 8.96
CA PHE A 397 -25.52 7.00 8.76
C PHE A 397 -24.25 7.42 9.49
N ASP A 398 -23.31 7.99 8.76
CA ASP A 398 -22.09 8.59 9.29
C ASP A 398 -22.05 10.08 8.96
N ALA A 399 -21.86 10.91 9.97
CA ALA A 399 -21.75 12.35 9.85
C ALA A 399 -20.41 12.83 10.41
N GLU A 400 -19.57 13.34 9.50
CA GLU A 400 -18.35 14.07 9.83
C GLU A 400 -18.57 15.56 9.54
N PHE A 401 -18.23 16.41 10.51
CA PHE A 401 -18.46 17.84 10.41
C PHE A 401 -17.14 18.58 10.16
N SER A 402 -17.20 19.72 9.48
CA SER A 402 -16.02 20.48 9.09
C SER A 402 -15.02 20.71 10.24
N ASN A 403 -13.73 20.50 9.96
CA ASN A 403 -12.59 20.82 10.83
C ASN A 403 -12.50 22.29 11.28
N THR A 404 -13.35 23.17 10.75
CA THR A 404 -13.47 24.55 11.23
C THR A 404 -14.28 24.66 12.53
N ASN A 405 -15.08 23.64 12.86
CA ASN A 405 -15.79 23.55 14.12
C ASN A 405 -14.84 23.05 15.21
N THR A 406 -14.59 23.87 16.23
CA THR A 406 -13.69 23.53 17.34
C THR A 406 -14.14 22.33 18.18
N LEU A 407 -15.42 21.95 18.08
CA LEU A 407 -15.94 20.76 18.75
C LEU A 407 -15.67 19.46 17.98
N SER A 408 -15.29 19.56 16.68
CA SER A 408 -15.12 18.44 15.75
C SER A 408 -16.10 17.28 16.01
N PRO A 409 -17.43 17.51 15.93
CA PRO A 409 -18.38 16.49 16.28
C PRO A 409 -18.32 15.33 15.28
N GLN A 410 -18.60 14.14 15.77
CA GLN A 410 -18.74 12.91 15.00
C GLN A 410 -20.03 12.21 15.42
N LEU A 411 -20.74 11.63 14.47
CA LEU A 411 -21.96 10.86 14.72
C LEU A 411 -22.05 9.70 13.75
N SER A 412 -22.29 8.51 14.30
CA SER A 412 -22.45 7.27 13.57
C SER A 412 -23.68 6.55 14.11
N VAL A 413 -24.59 6.10 13.25
CA VAL A 413 -25.81 5.39 13.65
C VAL A 413 -26.05 4.24 12.68
N SER A 414 -26.29 3.05 13.20
CA SER A 414 -26.71 1.89 12.42
C SER A 414 -27.92 1.20 13.04
N TYR A 415 -28.77 0.65 12.18
CA TYR A 415 -29.90 -0.19 12.52
C TYR A 415 -29.97 -1.36 11.55
N GLU A 416 -30.03 -2.56 12.08
CA GLU A 416 -30.17 -3.80 11.33
C GLU A 416 -31.41 -4.56 11.80
N TYR A 417 -32.16 -5.05 10.83
CA TYR A 417 -33.27 -5.96 11.01
C TYR A 417 -32.98 -7.25 10.26
N LEU A 418 -33.17 -8.38 10.94
CA LEU A 418 -32.98 -9.70 10.37
C LEU A 418 -34.17 -10.58 10.74
N ASP A 419 -34.89 -11.08 9.75
CA ASP A 419 -35.95 -12.04 9.97
C ASP A 419 -35.38 -13.39 10.42
N ASN A 420 -36.11 -14.16 11.22
CA ASN A 420 -35.62 -15.44 11.77
C ASN A 420 -35.25 -16.44 10.67
N ASN A 421 -35.96 -16.39 9.54
CA ASN A 421 -35.78 -17.29 8.40
C ASN A 421 -34.75 -16.77 7.39
N PHE A 422 -34.20 -15.56 7.57
CA PHE A 422 -33.23 -15.03 6.62
C PHE A 422 -31.91 -15.80 6.74
N THR A 423 -31.40 -16.32 5.64
CA THR A 423 -30.10 -17.02 5.67
C THR A 423 -29.38 -16.87 4.33
N GLY A 424 -28.05 -16.86 4.37
CA GLY A 424 -27.22 -16.95 3.18
C GLY A 424 -26.81 -18.40 2.88
N VAL A 425 -25.88 -18.56 1.94
CA VAL A 425 -25.44 -19.88 1.45
C VAL A 425 -24.69 -20.73 2.47
N SER A 426 -24.17 -20.14 3.55
CA SER A 426 -23.54 -20.88 4.65
C SER A 426 -24.58 -21.67 5.46
N GLY A 427 -25.83 -21.19 5.50
CA GLY A 427 -26.93 -21.88 6.17
C GLY A 427 -27.64 -22.92 5.32
N PHE A 428 -27.14 -23.27 4.12
CA PHE A 428 -27.78 -24.25 3.23
C PHE A 428 -28.02 -25.62 3.88
N ASP A 429 -27.05 -26.09 4.67
CA ASP A 429 -27.12 -27.39 5.35
C ASP A 429 -27.98 -27.36 6.63
N ALA A 430 -28.48 -26.18 7.03
CA ALA A 430 -29.39 -26.06 8.16
C ALA A 430 -30.76 -26.66 7.80
N SER A 431 -31.15 -27.70 8.53
CA SER A 431 -32.33 -28.51 8.21
C SER A 431 -33.31 -28.66 9.38
N ASP A 432 -32.94 -28.18 10.57
CA ASP A 432 -33.79 -28.24 11.76
C ASP A 432 -34.67 -26.98 11.87
N ILE A 433 -35.96 -27.13 11.56
CA ILE A 433 -36.97 -26.06 11.64
C ILE A 433 -37.19 -25.56 13.07
N ASP A 434 -36.84 -26.35 14.09
CA ASP A 434 -37.02 -25.96 15.48
C ASP A 434 -35.88 -25.08 16.03
N ILE A 435 -34.87 -24.75 15.20
CA ILE A 435 -33.75 -23.87 15.55
C ILE A 435 -33.89 -22.54 14.79
N ASP A 436 -33.97 -21.42 15.52
CA ASP A 436 -33.89 -20.09 14.93
C ASP A 436 -32.47 -19.85 14.37
N ILE A 437 -32.36 -19.62 13.07
CA ILE A 437 -31.08 -19.37 12.39
C ILE A 437 -30.49 -18.04 12.85
N ASN A 438 -31.36 -17.03 13.01
CA ASN A 438 -30.97 -15.72 13.51
C ASN A 438 -31.51 -15.48 14.91
N LEU A 439 -30.60 -15.36 15.86
CA LEU A 439 -30.94 -15.07 17.24
C LEU A 439 -31.20 -13.57 17.49
N THR A 440 -30.76 -12.69 16.58
CA THR A 440 -30.93 -11.24 16.69
C THR A 440 -31.88 -10.74 15.61
N THR A 441 -33.01 -10.15 16.01
CA THR A 441 -34.01 -9.61 15.08
C THR A 441 -33.82 -8.11 14.86
N HIS A 442 -33.46 -7.39 15.91
CA HIS A 442 -33.17 -5.95 15.86
C HIS A 442 -31.83 -5.67 16.52
N TYR A 443 -30.99 -4.92 15.82
CA TYR A 443 -29.76 -4.40 16.36
C TYR A 443 -29.67 -2.90 16.03
N VAL A 444 -29.44 -2.06 17.04
CA VAL A 444 -29.19 -0.64 16.88
C VAL A 444 -27.84 -0.33 17.51
N SER A 445 -26.99 0.40 16.80
CA SER A 445 -25.77 0.96 17.35
C SER A 445 -25.71 2.45 17.04
N ALA A 446 -25.34 3.27 18.01
CA ALA A 446 -25.09 4.68 17.80
C ALA A 446 -23.87 5.13 18.58
N PHE A 447 -23.05 5.96 17.95
CA PHE A 447 -21.84 6.52 18.51
C PHE A 447 -21.79 8.02 18.23
N SER A 448 -21.36 8.81 19.21
CA SER A 448 -21.07 10.21 18.99
C SER A 448 -19.89 10.68 19.83
N SER A 449 -19.08 11.57 19.28
CA SER A 449 -17.96 12.19 19.98
C SER A 449 -17.86 13.69 19.72
N ILE A 450 -17.28 14.41 20.67
CA ILE A 450 -16.97 15.83 20.59
C ILE A 450 -15.68 16.15 21.36
N TYR A 451 -14.97 17.19 20.94
CA TYR A 451 -13.86 17.77 21.68
C TYR A 451 -14.34 18.94 22.55
N LEU A 452 -14.15 18.83 23.86
CA LEU A 452 -14.44 19.83 24.87
C LEU A 452 -13.18 20.66 25.18
N GLY A 453 -12.89 21.67 24.37
CA GLY A 453 -11.70 22.52 24.52
C GLY A 453 -10.60 22.13 23.54
N GLN A 454 -9.34 22.08 23.98
CA GLN A 454 -8.20 21.83 23.07
C GLN A 454 -7.86 20.35 22.86
N SER A 455 -8.18 19.48 23.83
CA SER A 455 -7.69 18.10 23.82
C SER A 455 -8.63 17.09 24.50
N LEU A 456 -9.45 17.52 25.49
CA LEU A 456 -10.43 16.65 26.14
C LEU A 456 -11.50 16.21 25.15
N ARG A 457 -11.60 14.91 24.91
CA ARG A 457 -12.62 14.29 24.08
C ARG A 457 -13.68 13.61 24.95
N ALA A 458 -14.94 13.82 24.61
CA ALA A 458 -16.08 13.15 25.21
C ALA A 458 -16.81 12.34 24.13
N ALA A 459 -17.11 11.07 24.43
CA ALA A 459 -17.84 10.20 23.52
C ALA A 459 -18.93 9.40 24.24
N MET A 460 -19.87 8.88 23.46
CA MET A 460 -20.98 8.08 23.94
C MET A 460 -21.35 7.01 22.92
N THR A 461 -21.36 5.76 23.36
CA THR A 461 -21.88 4.63 22.58
C THR A 461 -23.23 4.17 23.16
N LEU A 462 -24.16 3.83 22.28
CA LEU A 462 -25.46 3.25 22.59
C LEU A 462 -25.64 1.99 21.76
N ASN A 463 -25.92 0.85 22.38
CA ASN A 463 -26.28 -0.38 21.66
C ASN A 463 -27.62 -0.89 22.17
N TYR A 464 -28.45 -1.41 21.27
CA TYR A 464 -29.68 -2.12 21.62
C TYR A 464 -29.77 -3.38 20.76
N ARG A 465 -30.02 -4.50 21.42
CA ARG A 465 -30.23 -5.80 20.79
C ARG A 465 -31.53 -6.37 21.27
N SER A 466 -32.35 -6.87 20.35
CA SER A 466 -33.47 -7.74 20.69
C SER A 466 -33.63 -8.86 19.67
N GLY A 467 -34.09 -10.01 20.12
CA GLY A 467 -34.17 -11.18 19.29
C GLY A 467 -35.30 -12.13 19.66
N VAL A 468 -35.19 -13.34 19.14
CA VAL A 468 -36.13 -14.43 19.40
C VAL A 468 -36.01 -14.92 20.83
N ASP A 469 -34.76 -15.00 21.29
CA ASP A 469 -34.41 -15.35 22.66
C ASP A 469 -34.17 -14.09 23.49
N LYS A 470 -35.08 -13.87 24.46
CA LYS A 470 -35.02 -12.73 25.37
C LYS A 470 -33.83 -12.78 26.32
N GLU A 471 -33.18 -13.93 26.48
CA GLU A 471 -31.97 -14.01 27.30
C GLU A 471 -30.83 -13.15 26.74
N ASN A 472 -30.86 -12.88 25.43
CA ASN A 472 -29.86 -12.08 24.74
C ASN A 472 -30.29 -10.63 24.47
N ASP A 473 -31.47 -10.23 24.91
CA ASP A 473 -31.98 -8.86 24.74
C ASP A 473 -31.29 -7.92 25.73
N TYR A 474 -30.69 -6.84 25.24
CA TYR A 474 -30.05 -5.85 26.09
C TYR A 474 -30.09 -4.43 25.48
N TRP A 475 -29.92 -3.43 26.35
CA TRP A 475 -29.44 -2.12 25.91
C TRP A 475 -28.22 -1.70 26.74
N LEU A 476 -27.28 -1.01 26.08
CA LEU A 476 -26.01 -0.59 26.63
C LEU A 476 -25.82 0.91 26.40
N ILE A 477 -25.38 1.61 27.44
CA ILE A 477 -24.93 3.01 27.36
C ILE A 477 -23.50 3.08 27.87
N SER A 478 -22.61 3.66 27.06
CA SER A 478 -21.18 3.68 27.32
C SER A 478 -20.54 5.06 27.12
N PRO A 479 -20.74 6.02 28.04
CA PRO A 479 -20.01 7.29 28.01
C PRO A 479 -18.50 7.08 28.25
N SER A 480 -17.69 7.87 27.55
CA SER A 480 -16.24 7.91 27.76
C SER A 480 -15.66 9.33 27.70
N LEU A 481 -14.54 9.50 28.39
CA LEU A 481 -13.71 10.71 28.37
C LEU A 481 -12.27 10.31 28.11
N SER A 482 -11.54 11.10 27.33
CA SER A 482 -10.10 10.91 27.11
C SER A 482 -9.38 12.24 26.90
N ASP A 483 -8.16 12.38 27.41
CA ASP A 483 -7.34 13.58 27.24
C ASP A 483 -5.83 13.27 27.38
N GLY A 484 -4.99 14.26 27.10
CA GLY A 484 -3.59 14.27 27.50
C GLY A 484 -3.44 14.28 29.02
N LEU A 485 -2.36 13.66 29.51
CA LEU A 485 -2.01 13.64 30.92
C LEU A 485 -0.96 14.72 31.20
N PHE A 486 -1.42 15.90 31.64
CA PHE A 486 -0.59 17.09 31.85
C PHE A 486 0.15 17.53 30.56
N ASP A 487 1.29 18.21 30.68
CA ASP A 487 2.15 18.59 29.54
C ASP A 487 3.06 17.42 29.07
N THR A 488 2.61 16.17 29.24
CA THR A 488 3.36 14.99 28.83
C THR A 488 2.75 14.35 27.58
N PRO A 489 3.50 13.56 26.81
CA PRO A 489 2.96 12.74 25.73
C PRO A 489 2.01 11.62 26.19
N ALA A 490 1.82 11.43 27.51
CA ALA A 490 0.91 10.41 28.03
C ALA A 490 -0.55 10.83 27.86
N THR A 491 -1.43 9.84 27.76
CA THR A 491 -2.87 10.02 27.59
C THR A 491 -3.61 9.17 28.60
N TRP A 492 -4.81 9.60 28.98
CA TRP A 492 -5.69 8.82 29.84
C TRP A 492 -7.08 8.74 29.21
N SER A 493 -7.81 7.68 29.54
CA SER A 493 -9.21 7.53 29.20
C SER A 493 -9.98 6.82 30.30
N ALA A 494 -11.26 7.18 30.44
CA ALA A 494 -12.20 6.52 31.34
C ALA A 494 -13.50 6.25 30.58
N ARG A 495 -14.01 5.02 30.68
CA ARG A 495 -15.29 4.59 30.10
C ARG A 495 -16.13 3.94 31.18
N VAL A 496 -17.43 4.21 31.19
CA VAL A 496 -18.40 3.50 32.02
C VAL A 496 -19.40 2.83 31.09
N ASN A 497 -19.56 1.52 31.19
CA ASN A 497 -20.56 0.73 30.48
C ASN A 497 -21.68 0.39 31.45
N TYR A 498 -22.92 0.74 31.12
CA TYR A 498 -24.11 0.27 31.83
C TYR A 498 -24.95 -0.55 30.86
N ARG A 499 -25.09 -1.84 31.13
CA ARG A 499 -25.89 -2.79 30.33
C ARG A 499 -27.10 -3.22 31.14
N HIS A 500 -28.29 -2.99 30.60
CA HIS A 500 -29.51 -3.59 31.10
C HIS A 500 -29.83 -4.82 30.27
N ASN A 501 -29.85 -5.98 30.92
CA ASN A 501 -30.23 -7.25 30.31
C ASN A 501 -31.72 -7.51 30.58
N ALA A 502 -32.45 -8.07 29.62
CA ALA A 502 -33.90 -8.23 29.75
C ALA A 502 -34.31 -9.31 30.78
N THR A 503 -33.46 -10.33 30.96
CA THR A 503 -33.70 -11.47 31.86
C THR A 503 -32.64 -11.59 32.95
N GLU A 504 -31.38 -11.29 32.63
CA GLU A 504 -30.26 -11.30 33.57
C GLU A 504 -30.20 -10.03 34.42
N ALA A 505 -29.27 -9.98 35.38
CA ALA A 505 -29.04 -8.77 36.16
C ALA A 505 -28.41 -7.67 35.27
N ASP A 506 -28.63 -6.42 35.67
CA ASP A 506 -27.92 -5.30 35.05
C ASP A 506 -26.44 -5.33 35.41
N ASP A 507 -25.61 -4.99 34.43
CA ASP A 507 -24.15 -4.93 34.59
C ASP A 507 -23.66 -3.49 34.49
N ILE A 508 -22.70 -3.17 35.35
CA ILE A 508 -21.95 -1.91 35.26
C ILE A 508 -20.45 -2.19 35.31
N SER A 509 -19.74 -1.82 34.24
CA SER A 509 -18.29 -1.92 34.17
C SER A 509 -17.65 -0.56 33.91
N THR A 510 -16.54 -0.28 34.59
CA THR A 510 -15.75 0.93 34.38
C THR A 510 -14.37 0.52 33.94
N THR A 511 -13.88 1.11 32.86
CA THR A 511 -12.51 0.91 32.36
C THR A 511 -11.75 2.22 32.44
N VAL A 512 -10.57 2.20 33.05
CA VAL A 512 -9.61 3.31 33.06
C VAL A 512 -8.34 2.84 32.38
N THR A 513 -7.82 3.64 31.44
CA THR A 513 -6.60 3.35 30.70
C THR A 513 -5.66 4.55 30.78
N ILE A 514 -4.37 4.28 30.99
CA ILE A 514 -3.29 5.27 30.93
C ILE A 514 -2.26 4.75 29.93
N SER A 515 -1.99 5.50 28.87
CA SER A 515 -1.01 5.15 27.84
C SER A 515 0.11 6.17 27.84
N TRP A 516 1.33 5.72 28.12
CA TRP A 516 2.52 6.56 28.24
C TRP A 516 3.60 6.13 27.23
N PRO A 517 3.83 6.90 26.16
CA PRO A 517 4.99 6.71 25.30
C PRO A 517 6.23 7.31 25.98
N LEU A 518 7.04 6.46 26.62
CA LEU A 518 8.27 6.87 27.33
C LEU A 518 9.35 7.36 26.36
N SER A 519 9.33 6.87 25.12
CA SER A 519 10.16 7.32 24.00
C SER A 519 9.45 7.01 22.67
N ARG A 520 10.11 7.28 21.53
CA ARG A 520 9.62 6.82 20.22
C ARG A 520 9.59 5.29 20.09
N GLN A 521 10.41 4.59 20.86
CA GLN A 521 10.57 3.14 20.80
C GLN A 521 9.75 2.40 21.86
N THR A 522 9.46 3.06 22.99
CA THR A 522 8.88 2.41 24.18
C THR A 522 7.54 3.01 24.57
N ARG A 523 6.56 2.15 24.84
CA ARG A 523 5.25 2.54 25.36
C ARG A 523 4.81 1.61 26.47
N VAL A 524 4.21 2.19 27.50
CA VAL A 524 3.57 1.48 28.61
C VAL A 524 2.08 1.82 28.60
N VAL A 525 1.22 0.81 28.68
CA VAL A 525 -0.23 0.98 28.82
C VAL A 525 -0.67 0.28 30.09
N GLY A 526 -1.27 1.02 31.02
CA GLY A 526 -1.94 0.45 32.19
C GLY A 526 -3.45 0.52 31.99
N ARG A 527 -4.17 -0.56 32.29
CA ARG A 527 -5.63 -0.63 32.20
C ARG A 527 -6.21 -1.26 33.47
N TYR A 528 -7.35 -0.76 33.92
CA TYR A 528 -8.12 -1.38 34.98
C TYR A 528 -9.60 -1.40 34.60
N THR A 529 -10.24 -2.57 34.68
CA THR A 529 -11.65 -2.80 34.34
C THR A 529 -12.39 -3.46 35.50
N THR A 530 -13.54 -2.92 35.91
CA THR A 530 -14.24 -3.40 37.11
C THR A 530 -15.08 -4.67 36.91
N GLU A 531 -15.36 -5.10 35.68
CA GLU A 531 -16.22 -6.26 35.37
C GLU A 531 -15.71 -7.55 36.02
N LEU A 532 -14.39 -7.79 35.94
CA LEU A 532 -13.69 -8.92 36.58
C LEU A 532 -12.58 -8.44 37.52
N ASN A 533 -12.66 -7.18 37.99
CA ASN A 533 -11.56 -6.49 38.68
C ASN A 533 -10.20 -6.68 37.97
N GLU A 534 -10.21 -6.63 36.65
CA GLU A 534 -9.05 -6.86 35.80
C GLU A 534 -8.09 -5.68 35.86
N ALA A 535 -6.83 -5.93 36.17
CA ALA A 535 -5.73 -5.00 35.97
C ALA A 535 -4.79 -5.55 34.90
N ALA A 536 -4.45 -4.74 33.91
CA ALA A 536 -3.51 -5.07 32.86
C ALA A 536 -2.38 -4.04 32.79
N LEU A 537 -1.16 -4.52 32.52
CA LEU A 537 0.01 -3.70 32.27
C LEU A 537 0.75 -4.22 31.05
N ASP A 538 0.74 -3.43 29.99
CA ASP A 538 1.40 -3.73 28.73
C ASP A 538 2.65 -2.87 28.57
N TYR A 539 3.77 -3.49 28.24
CA TYR A 539 5.01 -2.87 27.83
C TYR A 539 5.32 -3.26 26.38
N SER A 540 5.60 -2.30 25.53
CA SER A 540 6.04 -2.54 24.15
C SER A 540 7.33 -1.77 23.84
N TYR A 541 8.24 -2.44 23.14
CA TYR A 541 9.47 -1.90 22.58
C TYR A 541 9.50 -2.18 21.08
N GLN A 542 9.78 -1.17 20.26
CA GLN A 542 9.91 -1.31 18.82
C GLN A 542 11.03 -0.43 18.32
N ASN A 543 11.94 -0.99 17.53
CA ASN A 543 13.00 -0.24 16.89
C ASN A 543 13.25 -0.75 15.48
N ASN A 544 13.36 0.19 14.53
CA ASN A 544 13.81 -0.07 13.17
C ASN A 544 13.03 -1.20 12.44
N ILE A 545 11.72 -1.26 12.67
CA ILE A 545 10.83 -2.25 12.08
C ILE A 545 10.89 -2.20 10.54
N GLY A 546 10.89 -3.37 9.90
CA GLY A 546 10.96 -3.51 8.44
C GLY A 546 12.36 -3.54 7.84
N ASN A 547 13.37 -3.10 8.58
CA ASN A 547 14.76 -3.08 8.13
C ASN A 547 15.55 -4.26 8.68
N THR A 548 16.69 -4.54 8.07
CA THR A 548 17.63 -5.53 8.61
C THR A 548 18.14 -5.07 9.97
N GLY A 549 17.96 -5.91 11.00
CA GLY A 549 18.26 -5.60 12.39
C GLY A 549 17.07 -5.03 13.19
N GLY A 550 15.90 -4.88 12.56
CA GLY A 550 14.67 -4.44 13.23
C GLY A 550 14.24 -5.40 14.35
N MET A 551 13.74 -4.85 15.46
CA MET A 551 13.32 -5.64 16.61
C MET A 551 12.07 -5.03 17.25
N SER A 552 11.09 -5.88 17.57
CA SER A 552 10.00 -5.54 18.49
C SER A 552 9.98 -6.51 19.65
N ALA A 553 9.63 -6.05 20.84
CA ALA A 553 9.35 -6.90 21.98
C ALA A 553 8.11 -6.38 22.71
N PHE A 554 7.36 -7.29 23.32
CA PHE A 554 6.26 -6.93 24.20
C PHE A 554 6.30 -7.79 25.47
N ALA A 555 5.72 -7.25 26.54
CA ALA A 555 5.41 -7.98 27.75
C ALA A 555 4.07 -7.46 28.28
N SER A 556 3.15 -8.36 28.59
CA SER A 556 1.85 -8.05 29.18
C SER A 556 1.67 -8.86 30.46
N VAL A 557 1.05 -8.25 31.46
CA VAL A 557 0.59 -8.94 32.66
C VAL A 557 -0.85 -8.52 32.92
N ILE A 558 -1.73 -9.50 33.03
CA ILE A 558 -3.16 -9.33 33.32
C ILE A 558 -3.48 -10.09 34.61
N THR A 559 -4.20 -9.48 35.53
CA THR A 559 -4.69 -10.12 36.76
C THR A 559 -6.17 -9.83 36.90
N ASN A 560 -7.01 -10.83 37.19
CA ASN A 560 -8.44 -10.63 37.41
C ASN A 560 -8.98 -11.62 38.47
N GLU A 561 -10.29 -11.63 38.72
CA GLU A 561 -10.89 -12.50 39.75
C GLU A 561 -10.82 -14.01 39.43
N GLU A 562 -10.68 -14.38 38.16
CA GLU A 562 -10.67 -15.78 37.72
C GLU A 562 -9.25 -16.32 37.46
N THR A 563 -8.28 -15.43 37.25
CA THR A 563 -6.90 -15.76 36.92
C THR A 563 -5.99 -14.81 37.69
N ASP A 564 -5.25 -15.34 38.67
CA ASP A 564 -4.34 -14.57 39.50
C ASP A 564 -3.27 -13.84 38.68
N ALA A 565 -2.76 -14.47 37.62
CA ALA A 565 -1.88 -13.83 36.65
C ALA A 565 -1.86 -14.54 35.30
N ASP A 566 -2.09 -13.77 34.23
CA ASP A 566 -1.74 -14.12 32.86
C ASP A 566 -0.55 -13.26 32.43
N MET A 567 0.49 -13.89 31.90
CA MET A 567 1.74 -13.23 31.54
C MET A 567 2.15 -13.62 30.13
N ASP A 568 2.23 -12.63 29.26
CA ASP A 568 2.68 -12.82 27.88
C ASP A 568 3.97 -12.05 27.64
N ALA A 569 4.90 -12.65 26.92
CA ALA A 569 6.08 -11.96 26.44
C ALA A 569 6.44 -12.43 25.04
N GLY A 570 6.92 -11.52 24.20
CA GLY A 570 7.31 -11.89 22.84
C GLY A 570 8.39 -10.99 22.26
N ILE A 571 9.13 -11.53 21.30
CA ILE A 571 10.18 -10.84 20.55
C ILE A 571 10.04 -11.20 19.07
N ASN A 572 10.05 -10.18 18.21
CA ASN A 572 10.22 -10.32 16.77
C ASN A 572 11.54 -9.69 16.34
N TYR A 573 12.30 -10.38 15.51
CA TYR A 573 13.57 -9.91 14.96
C TYR A 573 13.60 -10.09 13.44
N THR A 574 13.97 -9.03 12.73
CA THR A 574 14.10 -9.00 11.27
C THR A 574 15.56 -9.09 10.89
N ALA A 575 16.01 -10.24 10.38
CA ALA A 575 17.36 -10.41 9.83
C ALA A 575 17.38 -10.10 8.33
N ASN A 576 18.57 -10.11 7.72
CA ASN A 576 18.72 -9.83 6.29
C ASN A 576 18.03 -10.88 5.38
N ARG A 577 17.83 -12.10 5.88
CA ARG A 577 17.33 -13.25 5.10
C ARG A 577 16.27 -14.10 5.79
N TYR A 578 15.89 -13.76 7.01
CA TYR A 578 14.87 -14.47 7.76
C TYR A 578 14.26 -13.56 8.81
N GLU A 579 13.10 -13.93 9.28
CA GLU A 579 12.41 -13.29 10.41
C GLU A 579 12.28 -14.34 11.52
N LEU A 580 12.44 -13.92 12.76
CA LEU A 580 12.30 -14.76 13.94
C LEU A 580 11.24 -14.15 14.85
N ASN A 581 10.27 -14.96 15.24
CA ASN A 581 9.27 -14.64 16.25
C ASN A 581 9.40 -15.66 17.38
N ALA A 582 9.44 -15.20 18.62
CA ALA A 582 9.31 -16.06 19.80
C ALA A 582 8.32 -15.43 20.78
N THR A 583 7.30 -16.18 21.19
CA THR A 583 6.33 -15.78 22.22
C THR A 583 6.25 -16.82 23.32
N HIS A 584 5.97 -16.37 24.53
CA HIS A 584 5.75 -17.20 25.69
C HIS A 584 4.58 -16.65 26.50
N ALA A 585 3.60 -17.49 26.78
CA ALA A 585 2.44 -17.21 27.59
C ALA A 585 2.45 -18.10 28.83
N SER A 586 2.14 -17.52 29.99
CA SER A 586 2.05 -18.22 31.27
C SER A 586 0.77 -17.82 31.99
N ARG A 587 -0.16 -18.76 32.08
CA ARG A 587 -1.43 -18.56 32.80
C ARG A 587 -1.43 -19.29 34.13
N LEU A 588 -1.63 -18.53 35.20
CA LEU A 588 -1.68 -18.99 36.58
C LEU A 588 -3.11 -18.75 37.09
N GLU A 589 -3.88 -19.83 37.25
CA GLU A 589 -5.24 -19.75 37.81
C GLU A 589 -5.20 -19.32 39.28
N ASP A 590 -4.31 -19.93 40.07
CA ASP A 590 -4.03 -19.58 41.47
C ASP A 590 -2.51 -19.54 41.66
N ILE A 591 -1.98 -18.39 42.09
CA ILE A 591 -0.55 -18.17 42.32
C ILE A 591 -0.01 -19.06 43.46
N SER A 592 -0.89 -19.50 44.35
CA SER A 592 -0.64 -20.45 45.43
C SER A 592 -1.00 -21.89 45.08
N GLY A 593 -1.67 -22.10 43.95
CA GLY A 593 -2.12 -23.38 43.44
C GLY A 593 -1.05 -24.16 42.66
N GLU A 594 -1.40 -25.40 42.33
CA GLU A 594 -0.57 -26.32 41.55
C GLU A 594 -0.84 -26.23 40.04
N THR A 595 -1.99 -25.67 39.63
CA THR A 595 -2.43 -25.58 38.22
C THR A 595 -1.76 -24.42 37.49
N ARG A 596 -1.02 -24.69 36.42
CA ARG A 596 -0.33 -23.68 35.58
C ARG A 596 -0.32 -24.12 34.14
N ASN A 597 -0.51 -23.18 33.21
CA ASN A 597 -0.34 -23.44 31.79
C ASN A 597 0.78 -22.56 31.23
N HIS A 598 1.73 -23.18 30.53
CA HIS A 598 2.81 -22.49 29.83
C HIS A 598 2.74 -22.84 28.35
N SER A 599 2.73 -21.83 27.48
CA SER A 599 2.82 -22.02 26.02
C SER A 599 4.02 -21.25 25.50
N THR A 600 4.86 -21.90 24.72
CA THR A 600 6.00 -21.26 24.04
C THR A 600 5.93 -21.53 22.56
N ASP A 601 5.96 -20.48 21.75
CA ASP A 601 5.97 -20.55 20.30
C ASP A 601 7.25 -19.92 19.78
N VAL A 602 7.97 -20.63 18.91
CA VAL A 602 9.12 -20.10 18.18
C VAL A 602 8.91 -20.35 16.71
N THR A 603 8.90 -19.29 15.91
CA THR A 603 8.74 -19.34 14.46
C THR A 603 9.93 -18.70 13.76
N ILE A 604 10.49 -19.39 12.76
CA ILE A 604 11.47 -18.83 11.83
C ILE A 604 10.91 -18.84 10.41
N SER A 605 10.92 -17.68 9.75
CA SER A 605 10.34 -17.49 8.43
C SER A 605 11.38 -16.98 7.45
N SER A 606 11.41 -17.54 6.24
CA SER A 606 12.34 -17.13 5.17
C SER A 606 11.73 -17.49 3.81
N ALA A 607 12.40 -17.12 2.73
CA ALA A 607 11.98 -17.40 1.37
C ALA A 607 13.16 -17.73 0.47
N LEU A 608 12.95 -18.71 -0.41
CA LEU A 608 13.80 -18.95 -1.56
C LEU A 608 13.12 -18.36 -2.79
N ALA A 609 13.75 -17.40 -3.44
CA ALA A 609 13.17 -16.70 -4.59
C ALA A 609 14.10 -16.70 -5.80
N PHE A 610 13.51 -16.64 -6.98
CA PHE A 610 14.22 -16.46 -8.24
C PHE A 610 13.53 -15.41 -9.12
N ALA A 611 14.32 -14.68 -9.89
CA ALA A 611 13.85 -13.73 -10.90
C ALA A 611 14.86 -13.72 -12.04
N GLY A 612 14.41 -14.05 -13.25
CA GLY A 612 15.29 -14.25 -14.40
C GLY A 612 16.33 -15.34 -14.11
N SER A 613 17.61 -14.97 -14.16
CA SER A 613 18.72 -15.88 -13.85
C SER A 613 19.18 -15.84 -12.39
N SER A 614 18.63 -14.93 -11.59
CA SER A 614 19.06 -14.72 -10.20
C SER A 614 18.25 -15.59 -9.24
N VAL A 615 18.93 -16.18 -8.25
CA VAL A 615 18.34 -16.95 -7.15
C VAL A 615 18.92 -16.44 -5.84
N THR A 616 18.09 -16.27 -4.82
CA THR A 616 18.56 -15.84 -3.50
C THR A 616 17.67 -16.33 -2.37
N LEU A 617 18.21 -16.32 -1.16
CA LEU A 617 17.46 -16.54 0.06
C LEU A 617 17.21 -15.18 0.72
N GLY A 618 15.97 -14.90 1.09
CA GLY A 618 15.56 -13.64 1.70
C GLY A 618 14.46 -13.84 2.75
N ARG A 619 13.96 -12.73 3.28
CA ARG A 619 12.76 -12.75 4.15
C ARG A 619 11.50 -13.14 3.35
N PRO A 620 10.39 -13.55 3.97
CA PRO A 620 9.17 -13.91 3.26
C PRO A 620 8.70 -12.83 2.27
N VAL A 621 8.43 -13.23 1.02
CA VAL A 621 7.87 -12.36 -0.02
C VAL A 621 6.42 -12.05 0.32
N ARG A 622 6.03 -10.77 0.28
CA ARG A 622 4.65 -10.32 0.52
C ARG A 622 3.89 -10.17 -0.80
N GLU A 623 3.83 -8.95 -1.33
CA GLU A 623 3.10 -8.66 -2.56
C GLU A 623 3.98 -8.76 -3.80
N ALA A 624 5.23 -8.31 -3.76
CA ALA A 624 6.20 -8.43 -4.86
C ALA A 624 7.63 -8.30 -4.34
N PHE A 625 8.63 -8.65 -5.15
CA PHE A 625 10.03 -8.67 -4.69
C PHE A 625 11.04 -8.27 -5.77
N ALA A 626 12.23 -7.89 -5.34
CA ALA A 626 13.38 -7.69 -6.22
C ALA A 626 14.60 -8.45 -5.70
N ILE A 627 15.29 -9.15 -6.59
CA ILE A 627 16.62 -9.70 -6.32
C ILE A 627 17.63 -8.69 -6.81
N VAL A 628 18.34 -8.07 -5.87
CA VAL A 628 19.36 -7.07 -6.13
C VAL A 628 20.73 -7.76 -6.09
N SER A 629 21.50 -7.54 -7.14
CA SER A 629 22.87 -8.03 -7.30
C SER A 629 23.84 -6.87 -7.55
N LYS A 630 25.13 -7.13 -7.40
CA LYS A 630 26.17 -6.13 -7.70
C LYS A 630 26.90 -6.53 -8.97
N HIS A 631 27.26 -5.54 -9.79
CA HIS A 631 28.22 -5.73 -10.86
C HIS A 631 29.61 -6.09 -10.29
N GLU A 632 30.43 -6.80 -11.07
CA GLU A 632 31.77 -7.25 -10.64
C GLU A 632 32.68 -6.08 -10.21
N SER A 633 32.45 -4.89 -10.77
CA SER A 633 33.14 -3.64 -10.42
C SER A 633 32.94 -3.23 -8.95
N LEU A 634 31.87 -3.70 -8.29
CA LEU A 634 31.52 -3.45 -6.89
C LEU A 634 31.67 -4.69 -6.01
N ALA A 635 32.41 -5.71 -6.45
CA ALA A 635 32.53 -6.98 -5.73
C ALA A 635 33.03 -6.81 -4.27
N LYS A 636 33.86 -5.80 -4.01
CA LYS A 636 34.44 -5.51 -2.68
C LYS A 636 33.65 -4.49 -1.86
N ASN A 637 32.66 -3.83 -2.45
CA ASN A 637 31.91 -2.76 -1.81
C ASN A 637 30.67 -3.32 -1.13
N ASP A 638 30.43 -2.97 0.12
CA ASP A 638 29.15 -3.28 0.75
C ASP A 638 28.10 -2.28 0.25
N VAL A 639 26.86 -2.75 0.16
CA VAL A 639 25.75 -1.95 -0.37
C VAL A 639 24.58 -2.02 0.58
N ALA A 640 24.05 -0.86 0.93
CA ALA A 640 22.80 -0.70 1.65
C ALA A 640 21.69 -0.38 0.64
N VAL A 641 20.64 -1.18 0.62
CA VAL A 641 19.45 -0.92 -0.21
C VAL A 641 18.40 -0.24 0.65
N ASP A 642 17.91 0.90 0.17
CA ASP A 642 16.91 1.76 0.80
C ASP A 642 17.28 2.09 2.27
N PRO A 643 18.44 2.75 2.48
CA PRO A 643 18.89 3.14 3.81
C PRO A 643 17.93 4.14 4.47
N THR A 644 17.95 4.12 5.80
CA THR A 644 17.29 5.11 6.66
C THR A 644 17.95 6.49 6.54
N LYS A 645 17.24 7.57 6.90
CA LYS A 645 17.73 8.95 6.71
C LYS A 645 19.03 9.25 7.47
N ASP A 646 19.27 8.57 8.58
CA ASP A 646 20.48 8.64 9.40
C ASP A 646 21.59 7.67 8.93
N GLY A 647 21.29 6.80 7.97
CA GLY A 647 22.24 5.85 7.37
C GLY A 647 22.60 4.67 8.28
N GLU A 648 22.01 4.55 9.47
CA GLU A 648 22.36 3.49 10.43
C GLU A 648 21.79 2.12 10.02
N TYR A 649 20.61 2.13 9.40
CA TYR A 649 19.88 0.94 9.01
C TYR A 649 19.50 0.94 7.54
N ALA A 650 19.31 -0.25 6.96
CA ALA A 650 18.86 -0.41 5.59
C ALA A 650 17.80 -1.51 5.47
N ARG A 651 16.98 -1.41 4.43
CA ARG A 651 15.97 -2.43 4.14
C ARG A 651 16.62 -3.79 3.94
N VAL A 652 17.70 -3.85 3.17
CA VAL A 652 18.60 -5.02 3.08
C VAL A 652 20.04 -4.60 2.79
N TYR A 653 20.99 -5.46 3.16
CA TYR A 653 22.41 -5.28 2.87
C TYR A 653 22.93 -6.35 1.90
N LEU A 654 23.79 -5.94 0.97
CA LEU A 654 24.60 -6.84 0.15
C LEU A 654 26.03 -6.77 0.66
N LYS A 655 26.52 -7.90 1.21
CA LYS A 655 27.90 -8.04 1.70
C LYS A 655 28.68 -9.02 0.84
N GLY A 656 29.93 -8.67 0.50
CA GLY A 656 30.76 -9.50 -0.38
C GLY A 656 30.09 -9.75 -1.75
N GLY A 657 30.21 -10.93 -2.35
CA GLY A 657 29.61 -11.23 -3.66
C GLY A 657 28.12 -11.62 -3.62
N ALA A 658 27.43 -11.49 -2.49
CA ALA A 658 26.08 -11.99 -2.33
C ALA A 658 25.02 -11.04 -2.90
N SER A 659 23.98 -11.60 -3.52
CA SER A 659 22.72 -10.92 -3.77
C SER A 659 21.89 -10.79 -2.49
N ALA A 660 20.95 -9.85 -2.49
CA ALA A 660 19.93 -9.70 -1.45
C ALA A 660 18.55 -9.56 -2.09
N MET A 661 17.52 -9.89 -1.32
CA MET A 661 16.13 -9.76 -1.76
C MET A 661 15.44 -8.62 -1.03
N VAL A 662 14.82 -7.71 -1.77
CA VAL A 662 13.82 -6.79 -1.25
C VAL A 662 12.47 -7.52 -1.32
N PRO A 663 11.88 -7.98 -0.20
CA PRO A 663 10.78 -8.95 -0.20
C PRO A 663 9.37 -8.33 -0.21
N ASP A 664 9.26 -7.02 0.03
CA ASP A 664 8.04 -6.34 0.47
C ASP A 664 7.70 -5.15 -0.44
N LEU A 665 7.86 -5.31 -1.76
CA LEU A 665 7.43 -4.29 -2.72
C LEU A 665 5.90 -4.32 -2.85
N VAL A 666 5.26 -3.16 -2.80
CA VAL A 666 3.79 -3.03 -2.92
C VAL A 666 3.35 -3.12 -4.39
N ALA A 667 2.40 -4.01 -4.69
CA ALA A 667 1.88 -4.24 -6.02
C ALA A 667 1.10 -3.03 -6.57
N TYR A 668 1.21 -2.81 -7.88
CA TYR A 668 0.57 -1.75 -8.67
C TYR A 668 0.92 -0.31 -8.27
N ASN A 669 1.77 -0.12 -7.26
CA ASN A 669 2.20 1.17 -6.78
C ASN A 669 3.61 1.50 -7.28
N GLY A 670 3.78 2.67 -7.90
CA GLY A 670 5.10 3.17 -8.29
C GLY A 670 5.93 3.53 -7.06
N GLN A 671 7.10 2.94 -6.92
CA GLN A 671 8.00 3.15 -5.78
C GLN A 671 9.46 3.28 -6.20
N VAL A 672 10.23 4.04 -5.43
CA VAL A 672 11.67 4.23 -5.65
C VAL A 672 12.45 3.44 -4.61
N VAL A 673 13.36 2.59 -5.07
CA VAL A 673 14.28 1.82 -4.24
C VAL A 673 15.68 2.40 -4.41
N GLY A 674 16.05 3.32 -3.52
CA GLY A 674 17.40 3.89 -3.47
C GLY A 674 18.44 2.87 -3.01
N TYR A 675 19.71 3.13 -3.28
CA TYR A 675 20.82 2.36 -2.73
C TYR A 675 22.04 3.23 -2.47
N GLU A 676 22.83 2.84 -1.47
CA GLU A 676 24.08 3.49 -1.10
C GLU A 676 25.21 2.45 -1.10
N VAL A 677 26.36 2.83 -1.66
CA VAL A 677 27.52 1.95 -1.83
C VAL A 677 28.69 2.49 -1.02
N ASP A 678 29.16 1.68 -0.07
CA ASP A 678 30.25 2.07 0.81
C ASP A 678 31.59 2.10 0.05
N ASN A 679 32.43 3.08 0.37
CA ASN A 679 33.80 3.21 -0.13
C ASN A 679 33.91 3.16 -1.67
N LEU A 680 33.01 3.87 -2.36
CA LEU A 680 33.06 4.02 -3.81
C LEU A 680 34.42 4.56 -4.27
N PRO A 681 35.03 3.94 -5.30
CA PRO A 681 36.25 4.48 -5.88
C PRO A 681 36.01 5.89 -6.45
N PRO A 682 36.97 6.83 -6.33
CA PRO A 682 36.82 8.16 -6.90
C PRO A 682 36.55 8.12 -8.41
N GLY A 683 35.53 8.86 -8.85
CA GLY A 683 35.11 8.91 -10.25
C GLY A 683 34.31 7.70 -10.74
N TYR A 684 33.91 6.80 -9.84
CA TYR A 684 32.96 5.74 -10.18
C TYR A 684 31.57 6.33 -10.45
N ASP A 685 30.98 5.99 -11.60
CA ASP A 685 29.59 6.30 -11.90
C ASP A 685 28.65 5.17 -11.46
N LEU A 686 27.73 5.47 -10.55
CA LEU A 686 26.72 4.55 -10.05
C LEU A 686 25.46 4.49 -10.91
N GLY A 687 25.32 5.39 -11.89
CA GLY A 687 24.05 5.65 -12.56
C GLY A 687 23.09 6.41 -11.64
N ASP A 688 21.80 6.10 -11.75
CA ASP A 688 20.72 6.88 -11.12
C ASP A 688 20.68 6.81 -9.58
N GLY A 689 21.43 5.90 -8.96
CA GLY A 689 21.45 5.73 -7.49
C GLY A 689 20.16 5.15 -6.89
N ALA A 690 19.18 4.83 -7.72
CA ALA A 690 17.92 4.22 -7.34
C ALA A 690 17.32 3.39 -8.48
N PHE A 691 16.36 2.54 -8.14
CA PHE A 691 15.51 1.84 -9.09
C PHE A 691 14.08 2.36 -8.99
N TRP A 692 13.50 2.79 -10.10
CA TRP A 692 12.08 3.08 -10.22
C TRP A 692 11.36 1.76 -10.52
N ILE A 693 10.41 1.34 -9.68
CA ILE A 693 9.74 0.05 -9.81
C ILE A 693 8.24 0.24 -9.68
N LYS A 694 7.47 -0.37 -10.59
CA LYS A 694 6.01 -0.50 -10.49
C LYS A 694 5.66 -1.98 -10.64
N PRO A 695 5.73 -2.77 -9.55
CA PRO A 695 5.57 -4.21 -9.61
C PRO A 695 4.11 -4.61 -9.85
N GLY A 696 3.88 -5.69 -10.59
CA GLY A 696 2.59 -6.38 -10.55
C GLY A 696 2.51 -7.33 -9.35
N TYR A 697 1.32 -7.88 -9.07
CA TYR A 697 1.13 -8.85 -8.01
C TYR A 697 2.04 -10.07 -8.15
N LYS A 698 2.75 -10.41 -7.06
CA LYS A 698 3.76 -11.46 -6.87
C LYS A 698 4.95 -11.44 -7.84
N ARG A 699 5.12 -10.39 -8.63
CA ARG A 699 6.19 -10.29 -9.64
C ARG A 699 7.57 -10.10 -9.01
N GLY A 700 8.57 -10.75 -9.59
CA GLY A 700 9.98 -10.61 -9.23
C GLY A 700 10.77 -9.76 -10.22
N PHE A 701 11.67 -8.92 -9.70
CA PHE A 701 12.61 -8.12 -10.49
C PHE A 701 14.03 -8.64 -10.35
N GLN A 702 14.78 -8.63 -11.45
CA GLN A 702 16.23 -8.84 -11.42
C GLN A 702 16.92 -7.48 -11.58
N LEU A 703 17.50 -6.98 -10.50
CA LEU A 703 18.14 -5.66 -10.46
C LEU A 703 19.64 -5.80 -10.22
N GLN A 704 20.39 -4.90 -10.82
CA GLN A 704 21.84 -4.88 -10.72
C GLN A 704 22.34 -3.48 -10.40
N ILE A 705 23.15 -3.37 -9.35
CA ILE A 705 23.79 -2.13 -8.92
C ILE A 705 25.17 -2.06 -9.56
N GLY A 706 25.45 -0.92 -10.20
CA GLY A 706 26.67 -0.69 -10.95
C GLY A 706 26.68 -1.35 -12.34
N SER A 707 27.64 -0.95 -13.15
CA SER A 707 27.83 -1.44 -14.53
C SER A 707 29.32 -1.57 -14.86
N ASP A 708 29.63 -1.90 -16.12
CA ASP A 708 30.97 -1.83 -16.71
C ASP A 708 31.34 -0.40 -17.18
N ALA A 709 30.36 0.52 -17.18
CA ALA A 709 30.48 1.90 -17.60
C ALA A 709 30.88 2.82 -16.43
N VAL A 710 31.99 2.48 -15.76
CA VAL A 710 32.37 3.07 -14.47
C VAL A 710 33.28 4.29 -14.57
N LEU A 711 33.79 4.59 -15.78
CA LEU A 711 34.85 5.59 -15.95
C LEU A 711 34.27 6.99 -16.04
N THR A 712 34.85 7.90 -15.26
CA THR A 712 34.68 9.34 -15.42
C THR A 712 35.92 9.92 -16.06
N VAL A 713 35.73 10.62 -17.17
CA VAL A 713 36.79 11.28 -17.91
C VAL A 713 36.70 12.78 -17.73
N ILE A 714 37.81 13.42 -17.37
CA ILE A 714 37.95 14.88 -17.32
C ILE A 714 39.07 15.30 -18.27
N GLY A 715 38.76 16.27 -19.14
CA GLY A 715 39.72 16.82 -20.10
C GLY A 715 39.43 18.28 -20.42
N LYS A 716 40.28 18.88 -21.27
CA LYS A 716 40.08 20.20 -21.84
C LYS A 716 40.07 20.11 -23.36
N LEU A 717 39.06 20.67 -24.01
CA LEU A 717 38.98 20.73 -25.46
C LEU A 717 39.54 22.06 -25.98
N PHE A 718 40.42 21.95 -26.96
CA PHE A 718 41.03 23.07 -27.69
C PHE A 718 40.82 22.91 -29.19
N ASP A 719 40.59 24.01 -29.89
CA ASP A 719 40.63 24.07 -31.34
C ASP A 719 42.11 23.99 -31.80
N ARG A 720 42.42 23.06 -32.71
CA ARG A 720 43.79 22.83 -33.19
C ARG A 720 44.36 23.98 -34.01
N GLN A 721 43.51 24.74 -34.70
CA GLN A 721 43.92 25.86 -35.56
C GLN A 721 44.15 27.12 -34.73
N SER A 722 43.24 27.43 -33.80
CA SER A 722 43.29 28.67 -33.01
C SER A 722 44.00 28.52 -31.66
N ASN A 723 44.18 27.28 -31.17
CA ASN A 723 44.71 26.96 -29.84
C ASN A 723 43.92 27.62 -28.69
N ASN A 724 42.66 27.97 -28.94
CA ASN A 724 41.73 28.49 -27.94
C ASN A 724 40.88 27.36 -27.35
N PRO A 725 40.46 27.47 -26.08
CA PRO A 725 39.55 26.51 -25.49
C PRO A 725 38.18 26.56 -26.18
N ILE A 726 37.58 25.39 -26.39
CA ILE A 726 36.21 25.27 -26.92
C ILE A 726 35.25 25.51 -25.76
N SER A 727 34.76 26.74 -25.62
CA SER A 727 34.00 27.20 -24.45
C SER A 727 32.48 27.14 -24.64
N LEU A 728 31.75 26.61 -23.64
CA LEU A 728 30.28 26.61 -23.58
C LEU A 728 29.60 25.90 -24.75
N VAL A 729 30.14 24.74 -25.15
CA VAL A 729 29.62 23.93 -26.25
C VAL A 729 29.10 22.61 -25.70
N ALA A 730 27.91 22.20 -26.15
CA ALA A 730 27.37 20.87 -25.90
C ALA A 730 27.95 19.87 -26.92
N GLY A 731 28.04 18.61 -26.54
CA GLY A 731 28.50 17.54 -27.43
C GLY A 731 28.00 16.18 -26.97
N VAL A 732 28.19 15.20 -27.85
CA VAL A 732 27.75 13.82 -27.64
C VAL A 732 28.94 12.89 -27.81
N ALA A 733 29.15 12.01 -26.82
CA ALA A 733 30.16 10.98 -26.86
C ALA A 733 29.58 9.66 -27.40
N HIS A 734 30.01 9.25 -28.59
CA HIS A 734 29.62 7.99 -29.21
C HIS A 734 30.66 6.91 -28.96
N TYR A 735 30.26 5.77 -28.40
CA TYR A 735 31.13 4.61 -28.25
C TYR A 735 31.37 3.94 -29.61
N LEU A 736 32.64 3.70 -29.94
CA LEU A 736 33.07 3.10 -31.22
C LEU A 736 33.40 1.61 -31.10
N GLY A 737 33.14 0.97 -29.94
CA GLY A 737 33.34 -0.46 -29.74
C GLY A 737 32.15 -1.32 -30.19
N ASP A 738 32.32 -2.64 -30.13
CA ASP A 738 31.29 -3.60 -30.55
C ASP A 738 30.11 -3.70 -29.57
N ALA A 739 30.28 -3.24 -28.33
CA ALA A 739 29.22 -3.24 -27.31
C ALA A 739 28.23 -2.09 -27.54
N LYS A 740 26.94 -2.35 -27.36
CA LYS A 740 25.92 -1.28 -27.39
C LYS A 740 26.05 -0.40 -26.14
N GLN A 741 26.25 0.89 -26.35
CA GLN A 741 26.20 1.93 -25.32
C GLN A 741 25.47 3.13 -25.91
N LEU A 742 24.54 3.71 -25.15
CA LEU A 742 23.83 4.92 -25.55
C LEU A 742 24.82 6.10 -25.64
N PRO A 743 24.62 7.03 -26.59
CA PRO A 743 25.42 8.25 -26.63
C PRO A 743 25.31 9.02 -25.31
N ILE A 744 26.42 9.61 -24.87
CA ILE A 744 26.47 10.35 -23.60
C ILE A 744 26.66 11.83 -23.88
N ASP A 745 25.71 12.63 -23.43
CA ASP A 745 25.79 14.08 -23.56
C ASP A 745 26.81 14.67 -22.58
N PHE A 746 27.50 15.70 -23.04
CA PHE A 746 28.44 16.46 -22.23
C PHE A 746 28.48 17.91 -22.66
N PHE A 747 29.09 18.75 -21.84
CA PHE A 747 29.30 20.15 -22.18
C PHE A 747 30.68 20.61 -21.72
N THR A 748 31.18 21.65 -22.36
CA THR A 748 32.40 22.35 -21.94
C THR A 748 32.07 23.60 -21.14
N ASN A 749 32.85 23.87 -20.08
CA ASN A 749 32.74 25.14 -19.37
C ASN A 749 33.50 26.28 -20.09
N ARG A 750 33.52 27.47 -19.50
CA ARG A 750 34.21 28.66 -20.08
C ARG A 750 35.69 28.45 -20.38
N ASN A 751 36.35 27.49 -19.73
CA ASN A 751 37.77 27.19 -19.92
C ASN A 751 37.98 25.95 -20.81
N GLY A 752 36.94 25.47 -21.51
CA GLY A 752 36.99 24.28 -22.34
C GLY A 752 37.04 22.96 -21.58
N ILE A 753 36.85 22.96 -20.26
CA ILE A 753 36.88 21.73 -19.45
C ILE A 753 35.57 20.99 -19.65
N PHE A 754 35.66 19.69 -19.93
CA PHE A 754 34.53 18.76 -19.94
C PHE A 754 34.72 17.65 -18.91
N ALA A 755 33.61 17.10 -18.44
CA ALA A 755 33.56 15.88 -17.67
C ALA A 755 32.49 14.97 -18.29
N ILE A 756 32.85 13.71 -18.55
CA ILE A 756 31.92 12.68 -19.05
C ILE A 756 31.98 11.52 -18.09
N SER A 757 30.87 11.24 -17.42
CA SER A 757 30.69 10.07 -16.56
C SER A 757 30.04 8.94 -17.35
N GLY A 758 30.09 7.71 -16.83
CA GLY A 758 29.38 6.60 -17.45
C GLY A 758 30.11 5.98 -18.65
N LEU A 759 31.44 6.09 -18.73
CA LEU A 759 32.22 5.57 -19.85
C LEU A 759 32.73 4.14 -19.57
N LYS A 760 32.64 3.27 -20.58
CA LYS A 760 33.31 1.97 -20.65
C LYS A 760 34.73 2.10 -21.22
N PRO A 761 35.66 1.19 -20.93
CA PRO A 761 36.92 1.08 -21.66
C PRO A 761 36.69 0.93 -23.17
N GLY A 762 37.48 1.63 -24.00
CA GLY A 762 37.36 1.61 -25.45
C GLY A 762 37.54 2.98 -26.10
N LYS A 763 37.10 3.12 -27.35
CA LYS A 763 37.23 4.35 -28.13
C LYS A 763 35.91 5.11 -28.17
N TYR A 764 35.96 6.43 -28.02
CA TYR A 764 34.80 7.30 -28.18
C TYR A 764 35.09 8.37 -29.20
N GLN A 765 34.10 8.68 -30.02
CA GLN A 765 34.07 9.90 -30.83
C GLN A 765 33.24 10.95 -30.07
N LEU A 766 33.89 12.02 -29.66
CA LEU A 766 33.23 13.19 -29.11
C LEU A 766 32.82 14.08 -30.29
N VAL A 767 31.53 14.26 -30.52
CA VAL A 767 30.98 15.12 -31.57
C VAL A 767 30.43 16.37 -30.90
N LEU A 768 30.91 17.54 -31.31
CA LEU A 768 30.50 18.82 -30.74
C LEU A 768 29.35 19.41 -31.57
N ASP A 769 28.40 20.04 -30.88
CA ASP A 769 27.31 20.78 -31.52
C ASP A 769 27.81 22.16 -31.98
N THR A 770 28.72 22.15 -32.97
CA THR A 770 29.25 23.34 -33.63
C THR A 770 28.77 23.38 -35.09
N LYS A 771 28.89 24.54 -35.75
CA LYS A 771 28.45 24.71 -37.15
C LYS A 771 29.10 23.72 -38.13
N GLU A 772 30.29 23.22 -37.82
CA GLU A 772 31.02 22.26 -38.66
C GLU A 772 30.97 20.81 -38.13
N GLN A 773 30.23 20.56 -37.03
CA GLN A 773 30.17 19.27 -36.32
C GLN A 773 31.56 18.69 -36.06
N GLU A 774 32.42 19.50 -35.44
CA GLU A 774 33.78 19.12 -35.11
C GLU A 774 33.79 17.87 -34.20
N SER A 775 34.76 16.97 -34.40
CA SER A 775 34.85 15.76 -33.57
C SER A 775 36.28 15.33 -33.25
N VAL A 776 36.44 14.67 -32.11
CA VAL A 776 37.72 14.12 -31.66
C VAL A 776 37.56 12.71 -31.11
N ILE A 777 38.54 11.85 -31.36
CA ILE A 777 38.53 10.48 -30.84
C ILE A 777 39.38 10.39 -29.58
N ILE A 778 38.78 9.94 -28.49
CA ILE A 778 39.48 9.60 -27.24
C ILE A 778 39.56 8.07 -27.10
N THR A 779 40.65 7.57 -26.50
CA THR A 779 40.84 6.14 -26.22
C THR A 779 41.05 5.94 -24.73
N LEU A 780 40.18 5.15 -24.12
CA LEU A 780 40.20 4.81 -22.70
C LEU A 780 40.73 3.39 -22.54
N SER A 781 41.89 3.25 -21.90
CA SER A 781 42.48 1.95 -21.58
C SER A 781 41.74 1.28 -20.41
N GLU A 782 41.77 -0.05 -20.34
CA GLU A 782 41.31 -0.86 -19.19
C GLU A 782 42.07 -0.62 -17.86
N ARG A 783 42.88 0.44 -17.75
CA ARG A 783 43.73 0.68 -16.58
C ARG A 783 42.90 1.07 -15.34
N SER A 784 43.49 0.77 -14.19
CA SER A 784 42.92 0.58 -12.85
C SER A 784 42.20 1.75 -12.16
N ASP A 785 42.21 2.97 -12.72
CA ASP A 785 41.63 4.15 -12.06
C ASP A 785 40.33 4.58 -12.77
N ASN A 786 39.24 4.67 -12.01
CA ASN A 786 37.92 5.05 -12.54
C ASN A 786 37.84 6.54 -12.93
N LEU A 787 38.74 7.38 -12.39
CA LEU A 787 38.87 8.78 -12.76
C LEU A 787 40.05 8.99 -13.71
N ILE A 788 39.77 9.26 -14.98
CA ILE A 788 40.78 9.47 -16.02
C ILE A 788 40.91 10.97 -16.33
N ARG A 789 42.13 11.49 -16.24
CA ARG A 789 42.44 12.87 -16.64
C ARG A 789 43.18 12.85 -17.98
N LEU A 790 42.49 13.25 -19.06
CA LEU A 790 43.06 13.25 -20.41
C LEU A 790 44.03 14.41 -20.67
N GLY A 791 43.97 15.47 -19.88
CA GLY A 791 44.72 16.70 -20.14
C GLY A 791 44.08 17.51 -21.27
N ASP A 792 44.91 18.05 -22.17
CA ASP A 792 44.47 18.86 -23.30
C ASP A 792 44.22 17.97 -24.54
N VAL A 793 43.01 18.07 -25.09
CA VAL A 793 42.51 17.32 -26.24
C VAL A 793 42.22 18.31 -27.36
N TYR A 794 42.71 18.04 -28.56
CA TYR A 794 42.61 18.95 -29.69
C TYR A 794 41.61 18.43 -30.72
N VAL A 795 40.68 19.29 -31.12
CA VAL A 795 39.68 19.02 -32.17
C VAL A 795 40.19 19.61 -33.48
N GLU A 796 40.06 18.84 -34.57
CA GLU A 796 40.59 19.18 -35.91
C GLU A 796 39.83 20.31 -36.61
#